data_AF-A0A6G1GM86-F1
#
_entry.id   AF-A0A6G1GM86-F1
#
_cell.length_a   1.000
_cell.length_b   1.000
_cell.length_c   1.000
_cell.angle_alpha   90.00
_cell.angle_beta   90.00
_cell.angle_gamma   90.00
#
_symmetry.space_group_name_H-M   'P 1'
#
loop_
_entity.id
_entity.type
_entity.pdbx_description
1 polymer ?
#
loop_
_entity_poly.entity_id
_entity_poly.type
_entity_poly.pdbx_seq_one_letter_code
_entity_poly.pdbx_strand_id
1 'polypeptide(L)'
;MSTFLGYCSASPSQASISLPGASTFVAPPGFPTSAFSSYYISPASPTAEPQPAIYDPVLGFTYPLNLTDPNTIPSSDPDPIFFPVAKGHFSDEEAAAFVKEVVANVTSVITNGAGQSNCTVCKAALVAAKPAAEYAPSLVPDAMVELCTSLGLHSAATCEEDFTATTFGAIWTQVLYFADVAGLDGDFICNSLSSNFCPRPETSPLDTSSLFPKPKPANAKAPKASGKRVKVLHMSDFHLDPRYAVGSEANCTTGLCCRTNSNNSALPNGDISISASPYGYFECDTPYDLGLAALQAVGPMTGTKKPSHSKAKPQWRSAPGGHGHGGGPHGGYGKGSPWEGDSLAWTIYTGDLVSHDPQSELSRLYTEYAETSIYGMFKHYISGPVFAALGNHDSNPEAIDAPHSLPGPLGQQQSWNYDHVAGLWLHEGWLPESAATEARLHYGGYSVKNHFGLRIITFNSDFWYRSNFLNYINTTNPDNSGMFAFMISELQAAEDAGERVWIVAHVLSGWDGTNPLPNPSNLFYQIIDRYSPHVIANVFFGHTHEDQVMIYYSNNGTVQSADTALTSGWIMPSVTPLTNVNSGFRVYEVDTGDFNIYEAFTFYSNVSAYYAADFDPATTGPTFELEYSTREAYGGAANWPEDAPLNATFWHAVTEAMEEDPGLVETFNMYQGKISVQTPNCTNVKCVAAKICYMRSGSVALGSLCTQGFGSVQSAYPGS
;
A
#
# COMPACT_ATOMS: atom_id res chain seq x y z
N MET A 1 54.67 43.71 -17.29
CA MET A 1 54.49 42.47 -18.07
C MET A 1 54.37 41.35 -17.06
N SER A 2 53.15 41.03 -16.65
CA SER A 2 52.87 39.93 -15.71
C SER A 2 51.82 39.02 -16.35
N THR A 3 52.20 37.75 -16.45
CA THR A 3 51.52 36.66 -17.12
C THR A 3 50.34 36.18 -16.28
N PHE A 4 49.13 36.19 -16.85
CA PHE A 4 47.96 35.49 -16.31
C PHE A 4 47.85 34.12 -17.02
N LEU A 5 47.96 33.04 -16.24
CA LEU A 5 47.62 31.68 -16.65
C LEU A 5 46.10 31.52 -16.54
N GLY A 6 45.43 31.32 -17.66
CA GLY A 6 44.00 31.01 -17.71
C GLY A 6 43.77 29.53 -17.40
N TYR A 7 43.07 29.25 -16.32
CA TYR A 7 42.41 27.96 -16.09
C TYR A 7 41.18 27.88 -16.99
N CYS A 8 41.18 26.99 -17.97
CA CYS A 8 39.94 26.56 -18.62
C CYS A 8 39.24 25.56 -17.69
N SER A 9 38.16 25.99 -17.04
CA SER A 9 37.17 25.12 -16.45
C SER A 9 36.44 24.38 -17.58
N ALA A 10 36.69 23.08 -17.71
CA ALA A 10 35.86 22.22 -18.52
C ALA A 10 34.50 22.11 -17.84
N SER A 11 33.45 22.63 -18.48
CA SER A 11 32.08 22.33 -18.09
C SER A 11 31.86 20.82 -18.22
N PRO A 12 31.33 20.12 -17.20
CA PRO A 12 30.95 18.73 -17.36
C PRO A 12 29.88 18.66 -18.46
N SER A 13 30.07 17.77 -19.45
CA SER A 13 29.02 17.50 -20.42
C SER A 13 27.85 16.90 -19.65
N GLN A 14 26.73 17.62 -19.56
CA GLN A 14 25.46 17.02 -19.18
C GLN A 14 25.19 15.88 -20.15
N ALA A 15 25.32 14.64 -19.68
CA ALA A 15 24.84 13.49 -20.42
C ALA A 15 23.34 13.72 -20.65
N SER A 16 22.89 13.71 -21.90
CA SER A 16 21.48 13.86 -22.23
C SER A 16 20.71 12.68 -21.63
N ILE A 17 19.76 12.95 -20.73
CA ILE A 17 18.89 11.93 -20.14
C ILE A 17 18.19 11.18 -21.27
N SER A 18 18.36 9.85 -21.31
CA SER A 18 17.57 9.00 -22.21
C SER A 18 16.20 8.79 -21.58
N LEU A 19 15.27 9.71 -21.85
CA LEU A 19 13.90 9.62 -21.36
C LEU A 19 13.23 8.30 -21.81
N PRO A 20 12.36 7.70 -20.98
CA PRO A 20 11.65 6.49 -21.36
C PRO A 20 10.64 6.76 -22.48
N GLY A 21 10.14 7.99 -22.60
CA GLY A 21 9.21 8.45 -23.63
C GLY A 21 9.11 9.97 -23.62
N ALA A 22 7.90 10.51 -23.82
CA ALA A 22 7.67 11.94 -23.70
C ALA A 22 7.88 12.43 -22.25
N SER A 23 8.47 13.62 -22.08
CA SER A 23 8.62 14.24 -20.75
C SER A 23 7.31 14.85 -20.23
N THR A 24 6.31 15.01 -21.09
CA THR A 24 5.00 15.57 -20.74
C THR A 24 3.90 14.93 -21.58
N PHE A 25 2.71 14.80 -21.01
CA PHE A 25 1.49 14.36 -21.66
C PHE A 25 0.31 15.17 -21.12
N VAL A 26 -0.47 15.78 -22.00
CA VAL A 26 -1.73 16.46 -21.65
C VAL A 26 -2.89 15.54 -21.99
N ALA A 27 -3.69 15.19 -20.99
CA ALA A 27 -4.88 14.39 -21.22
C ALA A 27 -5.86 15.15 -22.14
N PRO A 28 -6.48 14.48 -23.14
CA PRO A 28 -7.50 15.10 -23.96
C PRO A 28 -8.67 15.62 -23.11
N PRO A 29 -9.33 16.73 -23.51
CA PRO A 29 -10.50 17.21 -22.79
C PRO A 29 -11.67 16.24 -22.87
N GLY A 30 -12.44 16.20 -21.79
CA GLY A 30 -13.65 15.37 -21.67
C GLY A 30 -13.34 13.90 -21.36
N PHE A 31 -14.38 13.20 -20.91
CA PHE A 31 -14.22 11.84 -20.45
C PHE A 31 -14.05 10.83 -21.60
N PRO A 32 -13.06 9.92 -21.56
CA PRO A 32 -12.87 8.89 -22.57
C PRO A 32 -13.93 7.79 -22.47
N THR A 33 -15.10 8.02 -23.08
CA THR A 33 -16.26 7.10 -23.09
C THR A 33 -15.99 5.68 -23.63
N SER A 34 -14.85 5.44 -24.28
CA SER A 34 -14.45 4.10 -24.70
C SER A 34 -13.86 3.24 -23.57
N ALA A 35 -13.53 3.83 -22.42
CA ALA A 35 -12.94 3.11 -21.29
C ALA A 35 -13.88 2.04 -20.74
N PHE A 36 -15.19 2.29 -20.77
CA PHE A 36 -16.23 1.35 -20.34
C PHE A 36 -17.23 1.08 -21.46
N SER A 37 -17.91 -0.08 -21.39
CA SER A 37 -18.85 -0.51 -22.43
C SER A 37 -20.23 0.16 -22.33
N SER A 38 -20.61 0.63 -21.14
CA SER A 38 -21.90 1.27 -20.87
C SER A 38 -21.82 2.18 -19.65
N TYR A 39 -22.78 3.12 -19.54
CA TYR A 39 -22.88 4.10 -18.46
C TYR A 39 -24.34 4.25 -18.03
N TYR A 40 -24.59 4.43 -16.73
CA TYR A 40 -25.89 4.84 -16.22
C TYR A 40 -26.14 6.34 -16.47
N ILE A 41 -25.12 7.15 -16.17
CA ILE A 41 -25.07 8.57 -16.50
C ILE A 41 -23.92 8.77 -17.49
N SER A 42 -24.28 9.12 -18.73
CA SER A 42 -23.31 9.35 -19.79
C SER A 42 -22.53 10.65 -19.52
N PRO A 43 -21.20 10.64 -19.63
CA PRO A 43 -20.39 11.83 -19.39
C PRO A 43 -20.44 12.74 -20.62
N ALA A 44 -21.43 13.62 -20.67
CA ALA A 44 -21.48 14.70 -21.65
C ALA A 44 -21.14 16.01 -20.93
N SER A 45 -19.87 16.43 -21.04
CA SER A 45 -19.24 17.59 -20.36
C SER A 45 -18.73 17.26 -18.93
N PRO A 46 -17.57 17.82 -18.49
CA PRO A 46 -16.97 17.56 -17.17
C PRO A 46 -17.70 18.30 -16.04
N THR A 47 -19.03 18.28 -16.05
CA THR A 47 -19.89 18.92 -15.03
C THR A 47 -20.39 17.93 -13.98
N ALA A 48 -20.13 16.63 -14.17
CA ALA A 48 -20.49 15.56 -13.25
C ALA A 48 -19.52 14.40 -13.44
N GLU A 49 -19.29 13.61 -12.38
CA GLU A 49 -18.50 12.39 -12.50
C GLU A 49 -19.25 11.35 -13.37
N PRO A 50 -18.57 10.67 -14.32
CA PRO A 50 -19.12 9.52 -15.02
C PRO A 50 -19.55 8.39 -14.07
N GLN A 51 -20.65 7.71 -14.41
CA GLN A 51 -21.09 6.51 -13.70
C GLN A 51 -21.14 5.30 -14.64
N PRO A 52 -20.02 4.58 -14.79
CA PRO A 52 -19.96 3.36 -15.58
C PRO A 52 -20.93 2.29 -15.08
N ALA A 53 -21.65 1.65 -16.02
CA ALA A 53 -22.43 0.46 -15.72
C ALA A 53 -21.53 -0.76 -15.92
N ILE A 54 -20.86 -1.19 -14.86
CA ILE A 54 -19.82 -2.23 -14.88
C ILE A 54 -20.44 -3.61 -14.71
N TYR A 55 -20.15 -4.52 -15.64
CA TYR A 55 -20.49 -5.93 -15.53
C TYR A 55 -19.33 -6.70 -14.90
N ASP A 56 -19.62 -7.45 -13.85
CA ASP A 56 -18.69 -8.30 -13.16
C ASP A 56 -18.59 -9.69 -13.82
N PRO A 57 -17.41 -10.09 -14.34
CA PRO A 57 -17.25 -11.39 -14.98
C PRO A 57 -17.15 -12.57 -13.99
N VAL A 58 -16.85 -12.32 -12.71
CA VAL A 58 -16.71 -13.33 -11.65
C VAL A 58 -18.06 -13.58 -10.97
N LEU A 59 -18.76 -12.51 -10.59
CA LEU A 59 -20.05 -12.55 -9.91
C LEU A 59 -21.24 -12.69 -10.86
N GLY A 60 -21.08 -12.30 -12.13
CA GLY A 60 -22.07 -12.54 -13.19
C GLY A 60 -23.23 -11.56 -13.23
N PHE A 61 -23.07 -10.33 -12.72
CA PHE A 61 -24.10 -9.29 -12.76
C PHE A 61 -23.50 -7.90 -13.02
N THR A 62 -24.37 -6.92 -13.32
CA THR A 62 -23.97 -5.50 -13.43
C THR A 62 -24.27 -4.77 -12.13
N TYR A 63 -23.28 -4.08 -11.57
CA TYR A 63 -23.40 -3.33 -10.32
C TYR A 63 -24.48 -2.24 -10.41
N PRO A 64 -25.28 -2.00 -9.35
CA PRO A 64 -26.39 -1.05 -9.40
C PRO A 64 -25.92 0.40 -9.37
N LEU A 65 -26.66 1.29 -10.04
CA LEU A 65 -26.42 2.74 -10.08
C LEU A 65 -26.22 3.39 -8.69
N ASN A 66 -27.05 3.02 -7.72
CA ASN A 66 -27.04 3.63 -6.38
C ASN A 66 -25.73 3.38 -5.61
N LEU A 67 -24.89 2.46 -6.07
CA LEU A 67 -23.59 2.19 -5.46
C LEU A 67 -22.61 3.37 -5.65
N THR A 68 -22.74 4.09 -6.77
CA THR A 68 -21.84 5.13 -7.24
C THR A 68 -22.53 6.50 -7.35
N ASP A 69 -23.74 6.65 -6.83
CA ASP A 69 -24.45 7.93 -6.90
C ASP A 69 -23.99 8.87 -5.78
N PRO A 70 -23.37 10.03 -6.11
CA PRO A 70 -22.85 10.96 -5.12
C PRO A 70 -23.92 11.56 -4.22
N ASN A 71 -25.22 11.42 -4.56
CA ASN A 71 -26.33 11.94 -3.77
C ASN A 71 -27.05 10.87 -2.93
N THR A 72 -26.70 9.59 -3.08
CA THR A 72 -27.33 8.47 -2.37
C THR A 72 -26.30 7.66 -1.60
N ILE A 73 -25.51 8.37 -0.79
CA ILE A 73 -24.47 7.78 0.05
C ILE A 73 -25.17 6.94 1.15
N PRO A 74 -24.83 5.65 1.30
CA PRO A 74 -25.40 4.81 2.34
C PRO A 74 -24.97 5.30 3.71
N SER A 75 -25.83 5.16 4.72
CA SER A 75 -25.52 5.52 6.12
C SER A 75 -25.32 4.29 7.00
N SER A 76 -25.19 3.11 6.40
CA SER A 76 -25.02 1.84 7.10
C SER A 76 -24.48 0.77 6.16
N ASP A 77 -23.55 -0.04 6.66
CA ASP A 77 -23.05 -1.23 5.99
C ASP A 77 -24.06 -2.40 6.11
N PRO A 78 -24.57 -2.96 4.99
CA PRO A 78 -25.52 -4.06 5.00
C PRO A 78 -24.87 -5.46 5.14
N ASP A 79 -23.55 -5.54 5.24
CA ASP A 79 -22.82 -6.81 5.17
C ASP A 79 -23.01 -7.73 6.38
N PRO A 80 -22.75 -9.04 6.23
CA PRO A 80 -22.82 -9.98 7.33
C PRO A 80 -21.83 -9.65 8.45
N ILE A 81 -22.36 -9.60 9.68
CA ILE A 81 -21.56 -9.42 10.90
C ILE A 81 -21.26 -10.79 11.53
N PHE A 82 -20.02 -10.98 11.95
CA PHE A 82 -19.58 -12.23 12.56
C PHE A 82 -19.16 -12.04 14.02
N PHE A 83 -19.73 -12.87 14.90
CA PHE A 83 -19.40 -12.91 16.32
C PHE A 83 -18.82 -14.28 16.72
N PRO A 84 -17.96 -14.34 17.75
CA PRO A 84 -17.61 -15.59 18.39
C PRO A 84 -18.84 -16.35 18.92
N VAL A 85 -18.73 -17.68 19.01
CA VAL A 85 -19.78 -18.49 19.64
C VAL A 85 -19.73 -18.29 21.16
N ALA A 86 -20.85 -17.89 21.76
CA ALA A 86 -20.96 -17.72 23.20
C ALA A 86 -20.66 -19.02 23.96
N LYS A 87 -19.92 -18.94 25.07
CA LYS A 87 -19.52 -20.08 25.92
C LYS A 87 -20.66 -20.65 26.78
N GLY A 88 -21.82 -20.02 26.77
CA GLY A 88 -22.99 -20.44 27.54
C GLY A 88 -24.29 -20.04 26.84
N HIS A 89 -25.41 -20.49 27.42
CA HIS A 89 -26.74 -20.13 26.97
C HIS A 89 -27.38 -19.22 28.02
N PHE A 90 -27.47 -17.94 27.72
CA PHE A 90 -28.29 -16.98 28.45
C PHE A 90 -29.57 -16.72 27.66
N SER A 91 -30.68 -16.43 28.36
CA SER A 91 -31.78 -15.70 27.73
C SER A 91 -31.32 -14.30 27.35
N ASP A 92 -32.05 -13.64 26.45
CA ASP A 92 -31.74 -12.26 26.06
C ASP A 92 -31.74 -11.32 27.30
N GLU A 93 -32.63 -11.54 28.27
CA GLU A 93 -32.67 -10.75 29.50
C GLU A 93 -31.48 -11.02 30.42
N GLU A 94 -31.07 -12.29 30.54
CA GLU A 94 -29.90 -12.69 31.33
C GLU A 94 -28.62 -12.12 30.73
N ALA A 95 -28.47 -12.17 29.40
CA ALA A 95 -27.33 -11.61 28.68
C ALA A 95 -27.26 -10.08 28.86
N ALA A 96 -28.38 -9.37 28.71
CA ALA A 96 -28.43 -7.92 28.89
C ALA A 96 -28.10 -7.49 30.33
N ALA A 97 -28.65 -8.20 31.33
CA ALA A 97 -28.33 -7.95 32.74
C ALA A 97 -26.85 -8.20 33.03
N PHE A 98 -26.30 -9.30 32.51
CA PHE A 98 -24.90 -9.65 32.67
C PHE A 98 -23.95 -8.62 32.05
N VAL A 99 -24.20 -8.17 30.81
CA VAL A 99 -23.38 -7.15 30.15
C VAL A 99 -23.42 -5.83 30.92
N LYS A 100 -24.58 -5.44 31.45
CA LYS A 100 -24.69 -4.25 32.30
C LYS A 100 -23.85 -4.35 33.58
N GLU A 101 -23.79 -5.52 34.22
CA GLU A 101 -22.91 -5.75 35.36
C GLU A 101 -21.43 -5.66 34.97
N VAL A 102 -21.07 -6.21 33.81
CA VAL A 102 -19.71 -6.10 33.26
C VAL A 102 -19.34 -4.63 33.00
N VAL A 103 -20.20 -3.86 32.34
CA VAL A 103 -19.99 -2.41 32.07
C VAL A 103 -19.81 -1.62 33.38
N ALA A 104 -20.61 -1.91 34.40
CA ALA A 104 -20.47 -1.27 35.71
C ALA A 104 -19.13 -1.63 36.38
N ASN A 105 -18.69 -2.89 36.26
CA ASN A 105 -17.40 -3.33 36.77
C ASN A 105 -16.22 -2.67 36.03
N VAL A 106 -16.26 -2.65 34.69
CA VAL A 106 -15.26 -1.97 33.84
C VAL A 106 -15.15 -0.50 34.19
N THR A 107 -16.30 0.20 34.26
CA THR A 107 -16.35 1.60 34.70
C THR A 107 -15.69 1.78 36.06
N SER A 108 -16.01 0.92 37.03
CA SER A 108 -15.40 0.96 38.37
C SER A 108 -13.88 0.76 38.32
N VAL A 109 -13.37 -0.18 37.51
CA VAL A 109 -11.93 -0.41 37.34
C VAL A 109 -11.24 0.84 36.78
N ILE A 110 -11.83 1.47 35.76
CA ILE A 110 -11.29 2.68 35.12
C ILE A 110 -11.31 3.86 36.11
N THR A 111 -12.43 4.10 36.80
CA THR A 111 -12.57 5.28 37.69
C THR A 111 -11.82 5.12 39.02
N ASN A 112 -11.68 3.89 39.53
CA ASN A 112 -11.05 3.62 40.82
C ASN A 112 -9.57 3.20 40.71
N GLY A 113 -8.97 3.25 39.51
CA GLY A 113 -7.57 2.91 39.23
C GLY A 113 -6.53 3.84 39.88
N ALA A 114 -6.89 4.63 40.89
CA ALA A 114 -6.02 5.59 41.54
C ALA A 114 -4.76 4.91 42.11
N GLY A 115 -3.59 5.43 41.73
CA GLY A 115 -2.28 4.93 42.18
C GLY A 115 -1.69 3.80 41.32
N GLN A 116 -2.38 3.34 40.28
CA GLN A 116 -1.86 2.41 39.28
C GLN A 116 -1.43 3.15 38.01
N SER A 117 -0.61 2.52 37.15
CA SER A 117 -0.31 3.08 35.83
C SER A 117 -1.51 2.94 34.91
N ASN A 118 -1.64 3.82 33.91
CA ASN A 118 -2.69 3.73 32.89
C ASN A 118 -2.71 2.35 32.21
N CYS A 119 -1.53 1.74 32.03
CA CYS A 119 -1.41 0.45 31.35
C CYS A 119 -1.99 -0.67 32.20
N THR A 120 -1.69 -0.68 33.50
CA THR A 120 -2.28 -1.63 34.44
C THR A 120 -3.80 -1.47 34.50
N VAL A 121 -4.30 -0.22 34.54
CA VAL A 121 -5.75 0.07 34.55
C VAL A 121 -6.42 -0.41 33.27
N CYS A 122 -5.85 -0.11 32.10
CA CYS A 122 -6.39 -0.52 30.81
C CYS A 122 -6.47 -2.04 30.69
N LYS A 123 -5.40 -2.77 31.02
CA LYS A 123 -5.41 -4.24 30.98
C LYS A 123 -6.37 -4.84 31.98
N ALA A 124 -6.47 -4.29 33.18
CA ALA A 124 -7.46 -4.71 34.16
C ALA A 124 -8.90 -4.48 33.66
N ALA A 125 -9.15 -3.37 32.95
CA ALA A 125 -10.44 -3.10 32.32
C ALA A 125 -10.75 -4.10 31.20
N LEU A 126 -9.78 -4.44 30.34
CA LEU A 126 -9.94 -5.48 29.31
C LEU A 126 -10.22 -6.87 29.94
N VAL A 127 -9.51 -7.24 31.01
CA VAL A 127 -9.76 -8.48 31.77
C VAL A 127 -11.19 -8.48 32.35
N ALA A 128 -11.64 -7.35 32.89
CA ALA A 128 -13.00 -7.20 33.42
C ALA A 128 -14.07 -7.24 32.32
N ALA A 129 -13.76 -6.75 31.11
CA ALA A 129 -14.67 -6.71 29.96
C ALA A 129 -14.79 -8.06 29.25
N LYS A 130 -13.72 -8.86 29.24
CA LYS A 130 -13.64 -10.14 28.50
C LYS A 130 -14.84 -11.08 28.66
N PRO A 131 -15.41 -11.27 29.88
CA PRO A 131 -16.60 -12.10 30.04
C PRO A 131 -17.79 -11.67 29.18
N ALA A 132 -17.98 -10.38 28.89
CA ALA A 132 -19.08 -9.93 28.01
C ALA A 132 -18.92 -10.50 26.58
N ALA A 133 -17.70 -10.47 26.02
CA ALA A 133 -17.43 -11.11 24.72
C ALA A 133 -17.62 -12.63 24.79
N GLU A 134 -17.21 -13.26 25.89
CA GLU A 134 -17.29 -14.71 26.03
C GLU A 134 -18.72 -15.26 26.14
N TYR A 135 -19.64 -14.51 26.74
CA TYR A 135 -20.99 -15.01 27.04
C TYR A 135 -22.12 -14.27 26.33
N ALA A 136 -21.91 -13.03 25.89
CA ALA A 136 -22.91 -12.21 25.20
C ALA A 136 -22.28 -11.34 24.09
N PRO A 137 -21.54 -11.95 23.13
CA PRO A 137 -20.73 -11.20 22.16
C PRO A 137 -21.53 -10.19 21.33
N SER A 138 -22.77 -10.50 20.94
CA SER A 138 -23.60 -9.61 20.13
C SER A 138 -24.01 -8.31 20.84
N LEU A 139 -23.89 -8.24 22.16
CA LEU A 139 -24.22 -7.05 22.97
C LEU A 139 -22.98 -6.20 23.30
N VAL A 140 -21.77 -6.68 22.97
CA VAL A 140 -20.51 -5.98 23.27
C VAL A 140 -20.34 -4.68 22.48
N PRO A 141 -20.70 -4.59 21.18
CA PRO A 141 -20.62 -3.34 20.42
C PRO A 141 -21.33 -2.17 21.10
N ASP A 142 -22.62 -2.33 21.42
CA ASP A 142 -23.41 -1.30 22.10
C ASP A 142 -22.82 -0.92 23.47
N ALA A 143 -22.29 -1.90 24.21
CA ALA A 143 -21.62 -1.67 25.49
C ALA A 143 -20.31 -0.87 25.33
N MET A 144 -19.55 -1.08 24.24
CA MET A 144 -18.35 -0.30 23.94
C MET A 144 -18.70 1.14 23.56
N VAL A 145 -19.75 1.35 22.76
CA VAL A 145 -20.28 2.69 22.45
C VAL A 145 -20.72 3.41 23.73
N GLU A 146 -21.48 2.75 24.61
CA GLU A 146 -21.92 3.31 25.91
C GLU A 146 -20.71 3.69 26.79
N LEU A 147 -19.72 2.81 26.90
CA LEU A 147 -18.50 3.09 27.68
C LEU A 147 -17.70 4.25 27.10
N CYS A 148 -17.48 4.26 25.79
CA CYS A 148 -16.73 5.31 25.10
C CYS A 148 -17.36 6.68 25.31
N THR A 149 -18.69 6.77 25.15
CA THR A 149 -19.43 8.03 25.29
C THR A 149 -19.57 8.48 26.74
N SER A 150 -19.91 7.57 27.67
CA SER A 150 -20.12 7.91 29.08
C SER A 150 -18.85 8.34 29.81
N LEU A 151 -17.70 7.78 29.41
CA LEU A 151 -16.38 8.16 29.94
C LEU A 151 -15.76 9.35 29.20
N GLY A 152 -16.39 9.82 28.11
CA GLY A 152 -15.88 10.92 27.30
C GLY A 152 -14.52 10.62 26.65
N LEU A 153 -14.32 9.36 26.21
CA LEU A 153 -13.07 8.94 25.57
C LEU A 153 -12.92 9.61 24.20
N HIS A 154 -14.01 9.64 23.43
CA HIS A 154 -14.10 10.28 22.11
C HIS A 154 -15.44 11.01 21.95
N SER A 155 -15.63 11.67 20.81
CA SER A 155 -16.93 12.24 20.43
C SER A 155 -17.95 11.11 20.23
N ALA A 156 -19.26 11.40 20.39
CA ALA A 156 -20.30 10.39 20.18
C ALA A 156 -20.24 9.77 18.76
N ALA A 157 -20.01 10.58 17.73
CA ALA A 157 -19.88 10.10 16.36
C ALA A 157 -18.68 9.16 16.19
N THR A 158 -17.53 9.53 16.76
CA THR A 158 -16.32 8.68 16.74
C THR A 158 -16.54 7.38 17.49
N CYS A 159 -17.20 7.40 18.66
CA CYS A 159 -17.52 6.17 19.38
C CYS A 159 -18.43 5.23 18.58
N GLU A 160 -19.42 5.76 17.86
CA GLU A 160 -20.28 4.97 16.98
C GLU A 160 -19.50 4.39 15.80
N GLU A 161 -18.66 5.20 15.15
CA GLU A 161 -17.81 4.79 14.04
C GLU A 161 -16.81 3.69 14.46
N ASP A 162 -16.18 3.81 15.63
CA ASP A 162 -15.18 2.86 16.12
C ASP A 162 -15.78 1.56 16.67
N PHE A 163 -16.99 1.59 17.23
CA PHE A 163 -17.49 0.49 18.07
C PHE A 163 -18.85 -0.09 17.70
N THR A 164 -19.55 0.44 16.69
CA THR A 164 -20.81 -0.19 16.22
C THR A 164 -20.54 -1.56 15.60
N ALA A 165 -21.51 -2.47 15.70
CA ALA A 165 -21.37 -3.83 15.19
C ALA A 165 -21.10 -3.90 13.67
N THR A 166 -21.67 -2.98 12.89
CA THR A 166 -21.51 -2.87 11.43
C THR A 166 -20.21 -2.19 10.99
N THR A 167 -19.45 -1.61 11.92
CA THR A 167 -18.12 -1.06 11.65
C THR A 167 -17.06 -1.98 12.27
N PHE A 168 -16.37 -1.56 13.33
CA PHE A 168 -15.31 -2.36 13.96
C PHE A 168 -15.73 -3.02 15.27
N GLY A 169 -16.93 -2.77 15.79
CA GLY A 169 -17.39 -3.32 17.08
C GLY A 169 -17.41 -4.85 17.14
N ALA A 170 -17.83 -5.50 16.06
CA ALA A 170 -17.79 -6.96 15.97
C ALA A 170 -16.35 -7.50 15.95
N ILE A 171 -15.44 -6.79 15.27
CA ILE A 171 -14.01 -7.13 15.23
C ILE A 171 -13.37 -6.97 16.61
N TRP A 172 -13.61 -5.85 17.29
CA TRP A 172 -13.15 -5.64 18.67
C TRP A 172 -13.71 -6.68 19.64
N THR A 173 -14.94 -7.15 19.40
CA THR A 173 -15.52 -8.27 20.17
C THR A 173 -14.75 -9.57 19.95
N GLN A 174 -14.35 -9.87 18.71
CA GLN A 174 -13.49 -11.03 18.40
C GLN A 174 -12.12 -10.90 19.09
N VAL A 175 -11.50 -9.72 19.02
CA VAL A 175 -10.22 -9.43 19.70
C VAL A 175 -10.35 -9.68 21.20
N LEU A 176 -11.35 -9.08 21.86
CA LEU A 176 -11.58 -9.23 23.30
C LEU A 176 -11.82 -10.70 23.71
N TYR A 177 -12.51 -11.47 22.88
CA TYR A 177 -12.76 -12.89 23.12
C TYR A 177 -11.46 -13.72 23.09
N PHE A 178 -10.64 -13.55 22.04
CA PHE A 178 -9.50 -14.45 21.78
C PHE A 178 -8.17 -13.99 22.36
N ALA A 179 -7.95 -12.68 22.51
CA ALA A 179 -6.67 -12.13 22.94
C ALA A 179 -6.30 -12.50 24.39
N ASP A 180 -4.99 -12.63 24.65
CA ASP A 180 -4.45 -12.63 26.02
C ASP A 180 -4.39 -11.19 26.57
N VAL A 181 -5.55 -10.66 26.95
CA VAL A 181 -5.72 -9.28 27.41
C VAL A 181 -4.95 -8.93 28.69
N ALA A 182 -4.48 -9.94 29.44
CA ALA A 182 -3.61 -9.73 30.60
C ALA A 182 -2.12 -9.75 30.23
N GLY A 183 -1.76 -10.39 29.11
CA GLY A 183 -0.39 -10.53 28.60
C GLY A 183 -0.02 -9.48 27.56
N LEU A 184 0.80 -9.89 26.58
CA LEU A 184 1.37 -9.00 25.56
C LEU A 184 0.30 -8.46 24.61
N ASP A 185 -0.71 -9.27 24.25
CA ASP A 185 -1.84 -8.81 23.43
C ASP A 185 -2.53 -7.61 24.09
N GLY A 186 -2.73 -7.65 25.41
CA GLY A 186 -3.27 -6.52 26.16
C GLY A 186 -2.42 -5.24 26.09
N ASP A 187 -1.08 -5.35 26.01
CA ASP A 187 -0.20 -4.19 25.85
C ASP A 187 -0.39 -3.54 24.47
N PHE A 188 -0.50 -4.35 23.42
CA PHE A 188 -0.80 -3.90 22.06
C PHE A 188 -2.18 -3.27 21.95
N ILE A 189 -3.23 -3.94 22.46
CA ILE A 189 -4.61 -3.43 22.44
C ILE A 189 -4.69 -2.09 23.15
N CYS A 190 -4.14 -1.99 24.36
CA CYS A 190 -4.16 -0.74 25.12
C CYS A 190 -3.40 0.38 24.41
N ASN A 191 -2.22 0.11 23.83
CA ASN A 191 -1.49 1.11 23.04
C ASN A 191 -2.26 1.56 21.79
N SER A 192 -2.98 0.64 21.14
CA SER A 192 -3.82 0.92 19.98
C SER A 192 -5.01 1.82 20.32
N LEU A 193 -5.66 1.58 21.46
CA LEU A 193 -6.77 2.43 21.94
C LEU A 193 -6.29 3.82 22.32
N SER A 194 -5.10 3.90 22.92
CA SER A 194 -4.40 5.18 23.13
C SER A 194 -2.92 4.94 23.45
N SER A 195 -2.04 5.72 22.83
CA SER A 195 -0.61 5.72 23.17
C SER A 195 -0.33 6.15 24.62
N ASN A 196 -1.32 6.74 25.31
CA ASN A 196 -1.26 7.10 26.72
C ASN A 196 -1.68 5.97 27.68
N PHE A 197 -2.31 4.90 27.17
CA PHE A 197 -2.74 3.78 28.00
C PHE A 197 -1.58 2.83 28.24
N CYS A 198 -0.96 2.29 27.20
CA CYS A 198 0.28 1.51 27.34
C CYS A 198 1.39 2.10 26.46
N PRO A 199 2.67 2.00 26.89
CA PRO A 199 3.80 2.22 26.01
C PRO A 199 3.69 1.34 24.77
N ARG A 200 4.23 1.82 23.65
CA ARG A 200 4.30 1.02 22.43
C ARG A 200 5.13 -0.23 22.69
N PRO A 201 4.61 -1.44 22.42
CA PRO A 201 5.39 -2.66 22.61
C PRO A 201 6.67 -2.68 21.75
N GLU A 202 7.74 -3.23 22.31
CA GLU A 202 9.03 -3.37 21.62
C GLU A 202 9.10 -4.66 20.79
N THR A 203 10.11 -4.74 19.92
CA THR A 203 10.40 -5.96 19.17
C THR A 203 10.89 -7.06 20.09
N SER A 204 10.23 -8.22 20.04
CA SER A 204 10.62 -9.40 20.81
C SER A 204 11.80 -10.14 20.15
N PRO A 205 12.69 -10.77 20.95
CA PRO A 205 13.70 -11.67 20.41
C PRO A 205 13.08 -12.80 19.58
N LEU A 206 13.68 -13.10 18.44
CA LEU A 206 13.21 -14.13 17.50
C LEU A 206 14.26 -15.25 17.39
N ASP A 207 13.83 -16.50 17.58
CA ASP A 207 14.66 -17.67 17.30
C ASP A 207 14.57 -18.05 15.81
N THR A 208 15.67 -17.84 15.09
CA THR A 208 15.75 -18.15 13.65
C THR A 208 16.38 -19.51 13.35
N SER A 209 16.77 -20.29 14.37
CA SER A 209 17.56 -21.51 14.21
C SER A 209 16.89 -22.60 13.37
N SER A 210 15.56 -22.64 13.36
CA SER A 210 14.74 -23.59 12.61
C SER A 210 13.82 -22.93 11.58
N LEU A 211 13.95 -21.61 11.40
CA LEU A 211 13.07 -20.82 10.54
C LEU A 211 13.29 -21.11 9.05
N PHE A 212 14.55 -21.28 8.63
CA PHE A 212 14.91 -21.44 7.23
C PHE A 212 15.31 -22.87 6.88
N PRO A 213 14.84 -23.44 5.76
CA PRO A 213 15.19 -24.81 5.37
C PRO A 213 16.69 -25.02 5.09
N LYS A 214 17.38 -23.98 4.59
CA LYS A 214 18.83 -23.98 4.35
C LYS A 214 19.46 -22.72 4.95
N PRO A 215 20.74 -22.74 5.34
CA PRO A 215 21.46 -21.52 5.73
C PRO A 215 21.75 -20.62 4.52
N LYS A 216 21.97 -19.33 4.77
CA LYS A 216 22.42 -18.38 3.74
C LYS A 216 23.76 -18.85 3.14
N PRO A 217 23.93 -18.89 1.81
CA PRO A 217 25.20 -19.23 1.20
C PRO A 217 26.32 -18.26 1.63
N ALA A 218 27.50 -18.78 1.97
CA ALA A 218 28.62 -17.96 2.46
C ALA A 218 29.11 -16.88 1.48
N ASN A 219 28.88 -17.09 0.18
CA ASN A 219 29.21 -16.14 -0.89
C ASN A 219 27.94 -15.72 -1.65
N ALA A 220 26.84 -15.44 -0.93
CA ALA A 220 25.61 -14.93 -1.50
C ALA A 220 25.87 -13.64 -2.30
N LYS A 221 25.66 -13.71 -3.62
CA LYS A 221 25.82 -12.57 -4.54
C LYS A 221 24.70 -12.61 -5.57
N ALA A 222 24.25 -11.43 -5.98
CA ALA A 222 23.38 -11.31 -7.13
C ALA A 222 24.07 -11.87 -8.40
N PRO A 223 23.34 -12.56 -9.30
CA PRO A 223 23.83 -12.87 -10.65
C PRO A 223 24.26 -11.61 -11.40
N LYS A 224 25.05 -11.82 -12.46
CA LYS A 224 25.47 -10.73 -13.35
C LYS A 224 24.31 -10.28 -14.23
N ALA A 225 24.27 -8.99 -14.48
CA ALA A 225 23.37 -8.40 -15.46
C ALA A 225 23.56 -9.01 -16.85
N SER A 226 22.45 -9.11 -17.59
CA SER A 226 22.43 -9.53 -18.99
C SER A 226 22.86 -8.43 -19.96
N GLY A 227 22.77 -7.17 -19.53
CA GLY A 227 22.92 -5.98 -20.38
C GLY A 227 21.68 -5.65 -21.21
N LYS A 228 20.56 -6.36 -21.01
CA LYS A 228 19.29 -6.14 -21.71
C LYS A 228 18.25 -5.64 -20.73
N ARG A 229 17.74 -4.43 -20.97
CA ARG A 229 16.76 -3.77 -20.10
C ARG A 229 15.36 -3.80 -20.69
N VAL A 230 14.37 -3.82 -19.80
CA VAL A 230 12.94 -3.71 -20.10
C VAL A 230 12.27 -2.66 -19.22
N LYS A 231 11.10 -2.16 -19.64
CA LYS A 231 10.31 -1.18 -18.88
C LYS A 231 9.22 -1.87 -18.06
N VAL A 232 9.13 -1.50 -16.79
CA VAL A 232 8.17 -2.06 -15.83
C VAL A 232 7.42 -0.91 -15.16
N LEU A 233 6.10 -0.95 -15.17
CA LEU A 233 5.25 0.04 -14.54
C LEU A 233 4.99 -0.34 -13.08
N HIS A 234 4.98 0.66 -12.20
CA HIS A 234 4.52 0.56 -10.82
C HIS A 234 3.46 1.63 -10.57
N MET A 235 2.29 1.18 -10.14
CA MET A 235 1.19 2.02 -9.68
C MET A 235 0.73 1.51 -8.32
N SER A 236 0.15 2.40 -7.52
CA SER A 236 -0.33 2.09 -6.17
C SER A 236 -1.36 3.13 -5.75
N ASP A 237 -2.18 2.79 -4.76
CA ASP A 237 -3.05 3.74 -4.04
C ASP A 237 -3.88 4.55 -5.04
N PHE A 238 -4.68 3.83 -5.82
CA PHE A 238 -5.58 4.42 -6.79
C PHE A 238 -6.70 5.16 -6.06
N HIS A 239 -7.25 4.54 -5.00
CA HIS A 239 -8.39 5.05 -4.24
C HIS A 239 -9.42 5.70 -5.14
N LEU A 240 -10.03 4.88 -6.00
CA LEU A 240 -11.10 5.34 -6.86
C LEU A 240 -12.25 5.76 -5.97
N ASP A 241 -12.67 7.00 -6.11
CA ASP A 241 -13.90 7.54 -5.55
C ASP A 241 -14.97 7.53 -6.65
N PRO A 242 -15.87 6.54 -6.72
CA PRO A 242 -16.95 6.50 -7.71
C PRO A 242 -18.12 7.43 -7.35
N ARG A 243 -18.07 8.09 -6.18
CA ARG A 243 -19.11 8.99 -5.65
C ARG A 243 -18.57 10.42 -5.56
N TYR A 244 -17.51 10.75 -6.28
CA TYR A 244 -16.93 12.08 -6.35
C TYR A 244 -17.97 13.04 -6.93
N ALA A 245 -18.13 14.19 -6.28
CA ALA A 245 -19.11 15.20 -6.64
C ALA A 245 -18.42 16.44 -7.21
N VAL A 246 -18.34 16.54 -8.53
CA VAL A 246 -17.81 17.73 -9.22
C VAL A 246 -18.56 18.98 -8.74
N GLY A 247 -17.80 19.98 -8.32
CA GLY A 247 -18.33 21.24 -7.80
C GLY A 247 -18.73 21.25 -6.32
N SER A 248 -18.59 20.15 -5.58
CA SER A 248 -18.79 20.16 -4.12
C SER A 248 -17.61 20.79 -3.37
N GLU A 249 -17.67 20.80 -2.03
CA GLU A 249 -16.56 21.31 -1.20
C GLU A 249 -15.35 20.39 -1.27
N ALA A 250 -14.24 20.91 -1.81
CA ALA A 250 -12.97 20.21 -1.91
C ALA A 250 -12.06 20.40 -0.70
N ASN A 251 -12.29 21.44 0.11
CA ASN A 251 -11.51 21.75 1.32
C ASN A 251 -12.42 21.71 2.55
N CYS A 252 -13.01 20.53 2.77
CA CYS A 252 -13.90 20.24 3.89
C CYS A 252 -13.12 20.12 5.21
N THR A 253 -13.83 20.08 6.34
CA THR A 253 -13.20 19.96 7.67
C THR A 253 -13.44 18.61 8.36
N THR A 254 -14.19 17.72 7.71
CA THR A 254 -14.62 16.44 8.29
C THR A 254 -14.76 15.40 7.18
N GLY A 255 -14.22 14.20 7.42
CA GLY A 255 -14.31 13.06 6.49
C GLY A 255 -13.59 13.31 5.15
N LEU A 256 -13.92 12.48 4.16
CA LEU A 256 -13.44 12.61 2.78
C LEU A 256 -14.12 13.80 2.09
N CYS A 257 -13.34 14.72 1.53
CA CYS A 257 -13.87 15.87 0.79
C CYS A 257 -14.33 15.50 -0.63
N CYS A 258 -14.76 16.50 -1.40
CA CYS A 258 -15.30 16.31 -2.75
C CYS A 258 -16.53 15.39 -2.83
N ARG A 259 -17.30 15.32 -1.73
CA ARG A 259 -18.59 14.63 -1.64
C ARG A 259 -19.74 15.60 -1.39
N THR A 260 -20.97 15.16 -1.60
CA THR A 260 -22.16 16.00 -1.36
C THR A 260 -22.53 16.10 0.13
N ASN A 261 -22.10 15.15 0.95
CA ASN A 261 -22.31 15.09 2.39
C ASN A 261 -21.18 15.74 3.20
N SER A 262 -20.12 16.23 2.54
CA SER A 262 -18.96 16.85 3.19
C SER A 262 -19.03 18.37 3.12
N ASN A 263 -18.67 19.06 4.21
CA ASN A 263 -18.70 20.51 4.29
C ASN A 263 -17.50 21.10 5.05
N ASN A 264 -17.31 22.40 4.90
CA ASN A 264 -16.37 23.16 5.69
C ASN A 264 -17.11 23.82 6.86
N SER A 265 -16.85 23.35 8.08
CA SER A 265 -17.52 23.81 9.31
C SER A 265 -17.26 25.28 9.66
N ALA A 266 -16.27 25.92 9.02
CA ALA A 266 -16.01 27.35 9.16
C ALA A 266 -16.91 28.23 8.25
N LEU A 267 -17.67 27.63 7.33
CA LEU A 267 -18.56 28.32 6.40
C LEU A 267 -20.03 28.10 6.76
N PRO A 268 -20.94 29.00 6.31
CA PRO A 268 -22.37 28.73 6.33
C PRO A 268 -22.72 27.44 5.57
N ASN A 269 -23.75 26.72 6.03
CA ASN A 269 -24.15 25.45 5.41
C ASN A 269 -24.52 25.64 3.93
N GLY A 270 -23.86 24.89 3.05
CA GLY A 270 -24.02 24.96 1.60
C GLY A 270 -23.08 25.93 0.88
N ASP A 271 -22.33 26.75 1.60
CA ASP A 271 -21.26 27.56 1.01
C ASP A 271 -20.02 26.70 0.76
N ILE A 272 -19.29 26.99 -0.31
CA ILE A 272 -18.11 26.25 -0.77
C ILE A 272 -16.90 27.19 -0.78
N SER A 273 -15.82 26.80 -0.12
CA SER A 273 -14.53 27.50 -0.18
C SER A 273 -13.76 27.17 -1.44
N ILE A 274 -13.66 25.88 -1.79
CA ILE A 274 -12.99 25.41 -2.99
C ILE A 274 -13.92 24.45 -3.71
N SER A 275 -14.30 24.82 -4.93
CA SER A 275 -15.14 23.97 -5.79
C SER A 275 -14.33 22.77 -6.28
N ALA A 276 -14.81 21.56 -6.04
CA ALA A 276 -14.19 20.32 -6.52
C ALA A 276 -14.03 20.31 -8.04
N SER A 277 -12.78 20.15 -8.50
CA SER A 277 -12.43 20.02 -9.91
C SER A 277 -12.80 18.62 -10.41
N PRO A 278 -13.17 18.43 -11.69
CA PRO A 278 -13.32 17.08 -12.27
C PRO A 278 -12.09 16.18 -12.08
N TYR A 279 -10.92 16.77 -11.86
CA TYR A 279 -9.64 16.06 -11.76
C TYR A 279 -9.09 15.95 -10.32
N GLY A 280 -9.89 16.25 -9.30
CA GLY A 280 -9.50 16.07 -7.90
C GLY A 280 -8.94 17.32 -7.21
N TYR A 281 -8.61 17.15 -5.93
CA TYR A 281 -7.98 18.15 -5.04
C TYR A 281 -7.17 17.43 -3.96
N PHE A 282 -6.32 18.15 -3.22
CA PHE A 282 -5.42 17.59 -2.21
C PHE A 282 -6.09 16.83 -1.06
N GLU A 283 -7.36 17.10 -0.78
CA GLU A 283 -8.14 16.46 0.29
C GLU A 283 -9.20 15.50 -0.26
N CYS A 284 -9.05 15.06 -1.52
CA CYS A 284 -10.00 14.21 -2.20
C CYS A 284 -9.34 13.02 -2.85
N ASP A 285 -10.07 11.91 -2.87
CA ASP A 285 -9.67 10.71 -3.58
C ASP A 285 -9.85 10.85 -5.10
N THR A 286 -9.39 9.83 -5.84
CA THR A 286 -9.26 9.88 -7.30
C THR A 286 -10.62 9.78 -7.98
N PRO A 287 -11.12 10.84 -8.65
CA PRO A 287 -12.24 10.69 -9.56
C PRO A 287 -11.83 9.92 -10.82
N TYR A 288 -12.80 9.32 -11.51
CA TYR A 288 -12.56 8.59 -12.77
C TYR A 288 -11.73 9.36 -13.79
N ASP A 289 -11.99 10.66 -13.95
CA ASP A 289 -11.30 11.51 -14.92
C ASP A 289 -9.78 11.62 -14.64
N LEU A 290 -9.38 11.77 -13.37
CA LEU A 290 -7.96 11.80 -13.00
C LEU A 290 -7.31 10.42 -13.18
N GLY A 291 -7.99 9.37 -12.70
CA GLY A 291 -7.49 8.00 -12.78
C GLY A 291 -7.25 7.55 -14.23
N LEU A 292 -8.17 7.89 -15.14
CA LEU A 292 -8.00 7.61 -16.57
C LEU A 292 -6.95 8.50 -17.23
N ALA A 293 -6.81 9.75 -16.84
CA ALA A 293 -5.74 10.62 -17.32
C ALA A 293 -4.35 10.03 -16.97
N ALA A 294 -4.17 9.52 -15.75
CA ALA A 294 -2.95 8.84 -15.33
C ALA A 294 -2.65 7.62 -16.22
N LEU A 295 -3.67 6.79 -16.49
CA LEU A 295 -3.53 5.60 -17.33
C LEU A 295 -3.27 5.93 -18.81
N GLN A 296 -3.86 7.01 -19.33
CA GLN A 296 -3.58 7.51 -20.68
C GLN A 296 -2.13 8.02 -20.82
N ALA A 297 -1.56 8.60 -19.76
CA ALA A 297 -0.20 9.11 -19.75
C ALA A 297 0.87 8.00 -19.86
N VAL A 298 0.59 6.81 -19.32
CA VAL A 298 1.55 5.69 -19.27
C VAL A 298 2.17 5.41 -20.63
N GLY A 299 1.38 5.19 -21.68
CA GLY A 299 1.90 4.83 -23.01
C GLY A 299 2.87 5.88 -23.58
N PRO A 300 2.40 7.12 -23.83
CA PRO A 300 3.23 8.20 -24.38
C PRO A 300 4.49 8.51 -23.55
N MET A 301 4.36 8.58 -22.22
CA MET A 301 5.46 8.97 -21.34
C MET A 301 6.51 7.87 -21.18
N THR A 302 6.15 6.62 -21.45
CA THR A 302 7.07 5.48 -21.39
C THR A 302 7.51 4.98 -22.76
N GLY A 303 7.04 5.62 -23.84
CA GLY A 303 7.29 5.18 -25.21
C GLY A 303 6.72 3.79 -25.49
N THR A 304 5.73 3.34 -24.70
CA THR A 304 5.06 2.06 -24.86
C THR A 304 3.68 2.23 -25.51
N LYS A 305 3.19 1.14 -26.10
CA LYS A 305 1.96 1.04 -26.85
C LYS A 305 1.29 -0.28 -26.47
N LYS A 306 -0.01 -0.22 -26.26
CA LYS A 306 -0.82 -1.43 -26.16
C LYS A 306 -1.09 -1.97 -27.57
N PRO A 307 -0.77 -3.24 -27.89
CA PRO A 307 -1.04 -3.82 -29.20
C PRO A 307 -2.54 -3.77 -29.51
N SER A 308 -2.92 -3.33 -30.71
CA SER A 308 -4.34 -3.13 -31.08
C SER A 308 -5.18 -4.42 -31.08
N HIS A 309 -4.57 -5.61 -31.10
CA HIS A 309 -5.28 -6.89 -31.27
C HIS A 309 -4.63 -8.11 -30.58
N SER A 310 -4.26 -8.08 -29.30
CA SER A 310 -3.90 -9.33 -28.60
C SER A 310 -5.13 -10.02 -28.01
N LYS A 311 -5.81 -10.85 -28.81
CA LYS A 311 -6.64 -11.95 -28.29
C LYS A 311 -5.81 -13.07 -27.66
N ALA A 312 -4.48 -12.95 -27.66
CA ALA A 312 -3.57 -13.92 -27.08
C ALA A 312 -3.54 -13.75 -25.56
N LYS A 313 -4.07 -14.73 -24.82
CA LYS A 313 -3.75 -14.89 -23.40
C LYS A 313 -2.23 -15.06 -23.26
N PRO A 314 -1.59 -14.49 -22.22
CA PRO A 314 -0.18 -14.78 -21.94
C PRO A 314 0.03 -16.30 -21.90
N GLN A 315 0.98 -16.81 -22.69
CA GLN A 315 1.34 -18.21 -22.61
C GLN A 315 2.19 -18.42 -21.35
N TRP A 316 1.53 -18.78 -20.25
CA TRP A 316 2.22 -19.26 -19.05
C TRP A 316 2.97 -20.54 -19.41
N ARG A 317 4.31 -20.50 -19.32
CA ARG A 317 5.12 -21.72 -19.51
C ARG A 317 4.84 -22.65 -18.34
N SER A 318 4.21 -23.79 -18.61
CA SER A 318 4.05 -24.86 -17.63
C SER A 318 5.43 -25.29 -17.10
N ALA A 319 5.57 -25.41 -15.78
CA ALA A 319 6.75 -25.98 -15.16
C ALA A 319 6.97 -27.42 -15.68
N PRO A 320 8.20 -27.83 -16.05
CA PRO A 320 8.44 -29.21 -16.43
C PRO A 320 8.46 -30.08 -15.16
N GLY A 321 7.41 -30.89 -14.98
CA GLY A 321 7.45 -32.01 -14.07
C GLY A 321 8.22 -33.19 -14.69
N GLY A 322 9.11 -33.80 -13.91
CA GLY A 322 9.58 -35.16 -14.16
C GLY A 322 10.95 -35.32 -14.84
N HIS A 323 11.83 -36.04 -14.15
CA HIS A 323 13.15 -36.48 -14.58
C HIS A 323 13.20 -37.11 -15.99
N GLY A 324 14.17 -36.68 -16.80
CA GLY A 324 14.56 -37.36 -18.04
C GLY A 324 15.95 -36.95 -18.50
N HIS A 325 16.93 -37.85 -18.36
CA HIS A 325 18.27 -37.75 -18.95
C HIS A 325 18.20 -37.80 -20.49
N GLY A 326 19.00 -36.98 -21.17
CA GLY A 326 19.34 -37.17 -22.60
C GLY A 326 19.92 -35.92 -23.24
N GLY A 327 21.22 -35.92 -23.56
CA GLY A 327 21.93 -34.81 -24.19
C GLY A 327 21.89 -34.80 -25.73
N GLY A 328 22.37 -33.70 -26.31
CA GLY A 328 22.83 -33.61 -27.70
C GLY A 328 22.26 -32.43 -28.51
N PRO A 329 23.02 -31.81 -29.44
CA PRO A 329 23.10 -30.35 -29.52
C PRO A 329 22.66 -29.71 -30.85
N HIS A 330 22.53 -28.38 -30.82
CA HIS A 330 22.51 -27.41 -31.94
C HIS A 330 21.38 -27.48 -32.98
N GLY A 331 20.60 -26.38 -33.03
CA GLY A 331 19.73 -26.05 -34.16
C GLY A 331 19.36 -24.56 -34.18
N GLY A 332 20.12 -23.76 -34.93
CA GLY A 332 19.70 -22.52 -35.59
C GLY A 332 19.09 -21.39 -34.74
N TYR A 333 19.92 -20.54 -34.15
CA TYR A 333 19.51 -19.18 -33.82
C TYR A 333 19.31 -18.38 -35.12
N GLY A 334 18.07 -18.33 -35.58
CA GLY A 334 17.63 -17.33 -36.54
C GLY A 334 17.85 -15.94 -35.93
N LYS A 335 18.55 -15.07 -36.67
CA LYS A 335 18.66 -13.64 -36.37
C LYS A 335 17.27 -13.01 -36.51
N GLY A 336 16.60 -12.86 -35.37
CA GLY A 336 15.35 -12.13 -35.20
C GLY A 336 15.08 -12.07 -33.71
N SER A 337 15.15 -10.87 -33.12
CA SER A 337 14.84 -10.63 -31.71
C SER A 337 13.45 -11.20 -31.39
N PRO A 338 13.28 -12.07 -30.37
CA PRO A 338 11.94 -12.56 -30.08
C PRO A 338 11.03 -11.49 -29.45
N TRP A 339 11.57 -10.42 -28.84
CA TRP A 339 10.84 -9.24 -28.36
C TRP A 339 11.79 -8.03 -28.19
N GLU A 340 12.06 -7.27 -29.27
CA GLU A 340 12.30 -5.82 -29.19
C GLU A 340 10.91 -5.20 -29.36
N GLY A 341 10.37 -4.45 -28.38
CA GLY A 341 8.95 -4.09 -28.45
C GLY A 341 8.59 -2.79 -27.74
N ASP A 342 7.81 -1.97 -28.44
CA ASP A 342 7.10 -0.78 -27.98
C ASP A 342 6.07 -1.11 -26.85
N SER A 343 6.33 -1.92 -25.84
CA SER A 343 5.35 -2.31 -24.79
C SER A 343 5.99 -2.50 -23.41
N LEU A 344 5.20 -2.37 -22.34
CA LEU A 344 5.64 -2.72 -20.99
C LEU A 344 5.89 -4.24 -20.88
N ALA A 345 6.88 -4.61 -20.09
CA ALA A 345 7.23 -6.01 -19.83
C ALA A 345 6.24 -6.67 -18.86
N TRP A 346 5.96 -5.99 -17.76
CA TRP A 346 4.88 -6.27 -16.80
C TRP A 346 4.59 -5.00 -15.99
N THR A 347 3.55 -5.06 -15.17
CA THR A 347 3.17 -4.04 -14.20
C THR A 347 3.10 -4.68 -12.82
N ILE A 348 3.52 -3.96 -11.79
CA ILE A 348 3.20 -4.27 -10.39
C ILE A 348 2.18 -3.24 -9.89
N TYR A 349 1.20 -3.72 -9.13
CA TYR A 349 0.21 -2.87 -8.48
C TYR A 349 0.14 -3.20 -6.99
N THR A 350 0.43 -2.25 -6.13
CA THR A 350 0.57 -2.49 -4.69
C THR A 350 -0.69 -2.18 -3.89
N GLY A 351 -1.88 -2.34 -4.47
CA GLY A 351 -3.15 -2.29 -3.72
C GLY A 351 -3.73 -0.90 -3.51
N ASP A 352 -4.78 -0.84 -2.69
CA ASP A 352 -5.57 0.35 -2.34
C ASP A 352 -6.37 0.92 -3.52
N LEU A 353 -7.44 0.20 -3.81
CA LEU A 353 -8.40 0.42 -4.88
C LEU A 353 -9.55 1.31 -4.41
N VAL A 354 -9.99 1.13 -3.16
CA VAL A 354 -11.21 1.72 -2.58
C VAL A 354 -10.89 3.08 -1.94
N SER A 355 -11.76 4.06 -2.13
CA SER A 355 -11.66 5.38 -1.48
C SER A 355 -11.83 5.35 0.04
N HIS A 356 -11.36 6.40 0.71
CA HIS A 356 -11.38 6.60 2.15
C HIS A 356 -12.77 7.06 2.65
N ASP A 357 -13.85 6.42 2.19
CA ASP A 357 -15.18 6.65 2.73
C ASP A 357 -15.22 6.21 4.21
N PRO A 358 -16.00 6.89 5.08
CA PRO A 358 -16.26 6.38 6.42
C PRO A 358 -16.77 4.94 6.37
N GLN A 359 -16.38 4.11 7.33
CA GLN A 359 -16.69 2.68 7.32
C GLN A 359 -18.20 2.38 7.19
N SER A 360 -19.05 3.25 7.74
CA SER A 360 -20.52 3.11 7.62
C SER A 360 -21.07 3.32 6.20
N GLU A 361 -20.28 3.88 5.30
CA GLU A 361 -20.63 4.16 3.90
C GLU A 361 -20.02 3.13 2.92
N LEU A 362 -19.19 2.21 3.44
CA LEU A 362 -18.56 1.10 2.70
C LEU A 362 -19.42 -0.17 2.74
N SER A 363 -19.08 -1.11 1.85
CA SER A 363 -19.66 -2.46 1.79
C SER A 363 -18.80 -3.35 0.88
N ARG A 364 -18.94 -4.67 0.98
CA ARG A 364 -18.37 -5.67 0.05
C ARG A 364 -18.63 -5.29 -1.38
N LEU A 365 -19.89 -4.98 -1.71
CA LEU A 365 -20.29 -4.68 -3.08
C LEU A 365 -19.59 -3.42 -3.62
N TYR A 366 -19.29 -2.44 -2.76
CA TYR A 366 -18.53 -1.24 -3.12
C TYR A 366 -17.05 -1.57 -3.39
N THR A 367 -16.44 -2.40 -2.54
CA THR A 367 -15.08 -2.91 -2.74
C THR A 367 -14.96 -3.72 -4.04
N GLU A 368 -15.86 -4.68 -4.28
CA GLU A 368 -15.90 -5.50 -5.51
C GLU A 368 -16.09 -4.62 -6.77
N TYR A 369 -16.89 -3.56 -6.67
CA TYR A 369 -17.05 -2.57 -7.74
C TYR A 369 -15.73 -1.83 -8.05
N ALA A 370 -15.02 -1.33 -7.04
CA ALA A 370 -13.76 -0.62 -7.21
C ALA A 370 -12.70 -1.53 -7.85
N GLU A 371 -12.59 -2.78 -7.38
CA GLU A 371 -11.72 -3.80 -7.94
C GLU A 371 -11.99 -4.04 -9.43
N THR A 372 -13.25 -4.32 -9.78
CA THR A 372 -13.66 -4.59 -11.16
C THR A 372 -13.41 -3.38 -12.05
N SER A 373 -13.68 -2.18 -11.52
CA SER A 373 -13.48 -0.92 -12.22
C SER A 373 -12.01 -0.68 -12.55
N ILE A 374 -11.15 -0.68 -11.54
CA ILE A 374 -9.72 -0.39 -11.71
C ILE A 374 -9.03 -1.47 -12.54
N TYR A 375 -9.30 -2.75 -12.29
CA TYR A 375 -8.71 -3.81 -13.10
C TYR A 375 -9.21 -3.78 -14.55
N GLY A 376 -10.48 -3.41 -14.78
CA GLY A 376 -11.01 -3.12 -16.11
C GLY A 376 -10.29 -1.95 -16.79
N MET A 377 -10.04 -0.85 -16.08
CA MET A 377 -9.28 0.31 -16.58
C MET A 377 -7.82 -0.06 -16.90
N PHE A 378 -7.15 -0.80 -16.02
CA PHE A 378 -5.81 -1.32 -16.26
C PHE A 378 -5.78 -2.21 -17.48
N LYS A 379 -6.74 -3.14 -17.59
CA LYS A 379 -6.88 -3.96 -18.78
C LYS A 379 -7.04 -3.10 -20.02
N HIS A 380 -7.79 -2.00 -19.97
CA HIS A 380 -8.03 -1.12 -21.11
C HIS A 380 -6.77 -0.38 -21.57
N TYR A 381 -5.98 0.17 -20.66
CA TYR A 381 -4.87 1.09 -20.99
C TYR A 381 -3.47 0.47 -20.93
N ILE A 382 -3.25 -0.50 -20.04
CA ILE A 382 -1.92 -1.06 -19.76
C ILE A 382 -1.66 -2.30 -20.62
N SER A 383 -0.42 -2.44 -21.11
CA SER A 383 0.05 -3.63 -21.83
C SER A 383 0.74 -4.62 -20.89
N GLY A 384 0.60 -5.93 -21.16
CA GLY A 384 1.26 -6.98 -20.38
C GLY A 384 0.47 -7.40 -19.14
N PRO A 385 1.00 -8.33 -18.34
CA PRO A 385 0.37 -8.76 -17.10
C PRO A 385 0.53 -7.71 -15.99
N VAL A 386 -0.49 -7.60 -15.14
CA VAL A 386 -0.46 -6.83 -13.89
C VAL A 386 -0.37 -7.81 -12.73
N PHE A 387 0.67 -7.68 -11.90
CA PHE A 387 0.81 -8.46 -10.67
C PHE A 387 0.41 -7.57 -9.50
N ALA A 388 -0.81 -7.77 -9.01
CA ALA A 388 -1.39 -6.99 -7.93
C ALA A 388 -1.17 -7.66 -6.57
N ALA A 389 -0.99 -6.85 -5.53
CA ALA A 389 -1.16 -7.19 -4.11
C ALA A 389 -2.37 -6.42 -3.56
N LEU A 390 -2.97 -6.94 -2.47
CA LEU A 390 -4.02 -6.23 -1.74
C LEU A 390 -3.43 -5.17 -0.83
N GLY A 391 -4.11 -4.03 -0.75
CA GLY A 391 -3.89 -2.99 0.25
C GLY A 391 -4.96 -2.96 1.33
N ASN A 392 -4.76 -2.13 2.35
CA ASN A 392 -5.63 -2.13 3.52
C ASN A 392 -7.04 -1.62 3.21
N HIS A 393 -7.25 -0.80 2.20
CA HIS A 393 -8.60 -0.40 1.78
C HIS A 393 -9.29 -1.43 0.88
N ASP A 394 -8.61 -2.51 0.49
CA ASP A 394 -9.16 -3.54 -0.41
C ASP A 394 -10.02 -4.58 0.34
N SER A 395 -10.45 -4.31 1.57
CA SER A 395 -11.30 -5.19 2.38
C SER A 395 -12.48 -4.43 2.99
N ASN A 396 -13.49 -5.17 3.48
CA ASN A 396 -14.62 -4.59 4.22
C ASN A 396 -14.96 -5.43 5.47
N PRO A 397 -14.91 -4.87 6.69
CA PRO A 397 -14.42 -3.53 7.03
C PRO A 397 -12.97 -3.29 6.59
N GLU A 398 -12.59 -2.04 6.35
CA GLU A 398 -11.24 -1.70 5.89
C GLU A 398 -10.16 -2.19 6.87
N ALA A 399 -9.00 -2.52 6.33
CA ALA A 399 -7.82 -3.09 6.97
C ALA A 399 -8.03 -4.45 7.66
N ILE A 400 -9.25 -4.99 7.73
CA ILE A 400 -9.52 -6.20 8.51
C ILE A 400 -9.36 -7.45 7.65
N ASP A 401 -8.31 -8.21 7.96
CA ASP A 401 -8.07 -9.55 7.44
C ASP A 401 -7.94 -10.59 8.57
N ALA A 402 -8.79 -11.62 8.52
CA ALA A 402 -8.82 -12.66 9.53
C ALA A 402 -7.85 -13.79 9.22
N PRO A 403 -6.97 -14.19 10.17
CA PRO A 403 -6.14 -15.36 9.97
C PRO A 403 -7.03 -16.61 10.01
N HIS A 404 -6.76 -17.58 9.12
CA HIS A 404 -7.47 -18.86 9.06
C HIS A 404 -7.34 -19.71 10.34
N SER A 405 -6.45 -19.31 11.27
CA SER A 405 -6.34 -19.89 12.60
C SER A 405 -7.54 -19.57 13.52
N LEU A 406 -8.34 -18.55 13.21
CA LEU A 406 -9.58 -18.27 13.91
C LEU A 406 -10.66 -19.34 13.62
N PRO A 407 -11.50 -19.68 14.61
CA PRO A 407 -12.40 -20.82 14.50
C PRO A 407 -13.63 -20.53 13.62
N GLY A 408 -14.06 -21.54 12.87
CA GLY A 408 -15.34 -21.53 12.15
C GLY A 408 -15.40 -20.43 11.09
N PRO A 409 -16.56 -19.75 10.92
CA PRO A 409 -16.73 -18.69 9.93
C PRO A 409 -15.80 -17.48 10.13
N LEU A 410 -15.30 -17.25 11.35
CA LEU A 410 -14.42 -16.11 11.65
C LEU A 410 -13.13 -16.15 10.82
N GLY A 411 -12.52 -17.33 10.70
CA GLY A 411 -11.31 -17.50 9.91
C GLY A 411 -11.52 -17.40 8.39
N GLN A 412 -12.77 -17.29 7.91
CA GLN A 412 -13.11 -17.23 6.48
C GLN A 412 -13.90 -15.96 6.13
N GLN A 413 -14.01 -15.00 7.04
CA GLN A 413 -14.93 -13.88 6.89
C GLN A 413 -14.54 -12.90 5.74
N GLN A 414 -13.28 -12.95 5.28
CA GLN A 414 -12.75 -12.24 4.10
C GLN A 414 -12.61 -13.10 2.84
N SER A 415 -12.98 -14.39 2.85
CA SER A 415 -12.80 -15.26 1.66
C SER A 415 -13.53 -14.79 0.41
N TRP A 416 -14.65 -14.06 0.56
CA TRP A 416 -15.37 -13.42 -0.54
C TRP A 416 -14.44 -12.55 -1.40
N ASN A 417 -13.56 -11.79 -0.75
CA ASN A 417 -12.64 -10.88 -1.40
C ASN A 417 -11.56 -11.65 -2.15
N TYR A 418 -10.87 -12.57 -1.46
CA TYR A 418 -9.80 -13.37 -2.08
C TYR A 418 -10.30 -14.18 -3.28
N ASP A 419 -11.53 -14.70 -3.20
CA ASP A 419 -12.19 -15.40 -4.31
C ASP A 419 -12.45 -14.45 -5.49
N HIS A 420 -12.90 -13.23 -5.20
CA HIS A 420 -13.22 -12.22 -6.19
C HIS A 420 -11.97 -11.70 -6.92
N VAL A 421 -10.97 -11.18 -6.20
CA VAL A 421 -9.74 -10.65 -6.83
C VAL A 421 -8.96 -11.73 -7.58
N ALA A 422 -8.86 -12.95 -7.04
CA ALA A 422 -8.23 -14.07 -7.74
C ALA A 422 -9.01 -14.44 -9.01
N GLY A 423 -10.34 -14.34 -8.97
CA GLY A 423 -11.23 -14.50 -10.12
C GLY A 423 -10.96 -13.44 -11.20
N LEU A 424 -10.85 -12.17 -10.81
CA LEU A 424 -10.57 -11.06 -11.73
C LEU A 424 -9.18 -11.19 -12.36
N TRP A 425 -8.13 -11.45 -11.56
CA TRP A 425 -6.77 -11.62 -12.08
C TRP A 425 -6.65 -12.82 -13.04
N LEU A 426 -7.38 -13.90 -12.77
CA LEU A 426 -7.50 -15.04 -13.68
C LEU A 426 -8.28 -14.67 -14.96
N HIS A 427 -9.41 -13.98 -14.82
CA HIS A 427 -10.24 -13.54 -15.95
C HIS A 427 -9.44 -12.68 -16.92
N GLU A 428 -8.68 -11.71 -16.38
CA GLU A 428 -7.84 -10.81 -17.16
C GLU A 428 -6.62 -11.48 -17.77
N GLY A 429 -6.35 -12.73 -17.38
CA GLY A 429 -5.23 -13.53 -17.86
C GLY A 429 -3.89 -13.09 -17.27
N TRP A 430 -3.90 -12.38 -16.15
CA TRP A 430 -2.71 -11.95 -15.43
C TRP A 430 -2.14 -13.03 -14.52
N LEU A 431 -2.96 -14.01 -14.13
CA LEU A 431 -2.52 -15.20 -13.42
C LEU A 431 -2.93 -16.49 -14.14
N PRO A 432 -2.12 -17.56 -14.05
CA PRO A 432 -2.57 -18.91 -14.34
C PRO A 432 -3.49 -19.43 -13.21
N GLU A 433 -4.29 -20.45 -13.51
CA GLU A 433 -5.22 -21.09 -12.54
C GLU A 433 -4.53 -21.50 -11.22
N SER A 434 -3.28 -21.98 -11.29
CA SER A 434 -2.53 -22.40 -10.10
C SER A 434 -2.23 -21.23 -9.16
N ALA A 435 -1.83 -20.07 -9.69
CA ALA A 435 -1.55 -18.88 -8.88
C ALA A 435 -2.84 -18.22 -8.39
N ALA A 436 -3.92 -18.27 -9.18
CA ALA A 436 -5.24 -17.83 -8.71
C ALA A 436 -5.77 -18.73 -7.57
N THR A 437 -5.51 -20.04 -7.63
CA THR A 437 -5.85 -20.95 -6.53
C THR A 437 -5.03 -20.66 -5.28
N GLU A 438 -3.75 -20.38 -5.43
CA GLU A 438 -2.86 -19.96 -4.34
C GLU A 438 -3.34 -18.66 -3.69
N ALA A 439 -3.70 -17.65 -4.49
CA ALA A 439 -4.28 -16.40 -4.02
C ALA A 439 -5.53 -16.61 -3.14
N ARG A 440 -6.44 -17.50 -3.53
CA ARG A 440 -7.63 -17.82 -2.71
C ARG A 440 -7.30 -18.44 -1.35
N LEU A 441 -6.22 -19.23 -1.30
CA LEU A 441 -5.81 -19.98 -0.10
C LEU A 441 -4.88 -19.20 0.83
N HIS A 442 -4.20 -18.19 0.29
CA HIS A 442 -3.19 -17.40 0.99
C HIS A 442 -3.58 -15.92 1.02
N TYR A 443 -4.84 -15.63 1.31
CA TYR A 443 -5.33 -14.28 1.60
C TYR A 443 -5.04 -13.23 0.51
N GLY A 444 -5.12 -13.62 -0.76
CA GLY A 444 -4.74 -12.79 -1.92
C GLY A 444 -3.27 -12.86 -2.32
N GLY A 445 -2.41 -13.54 -1.55
CA GLY A 445 -0.99 -13.74 -1.84
C GLY A 445 -0.73 -14.93 -2.78
N TYR A 446 0.22 -14.79 -3.70
CA TYR A 446 0.57 -15.84 -4.67
C TYR A 446 2.03 -15.77 -5.12
N SER A 447 2.48 -16.83 -5.78
CA SER A 447 3.82 -16.97 -6.34
C SER A 447 3.75 -17.36 -7.81
N VAL A 448 4.22 -16.48 -8.68
CA VAL A 448 4.16 -16.70 -10.13
C VAL A 448 5.45 -16.33 -10.82
N LYS A 449 5.91 -17.23 -11.70
CA LYS A 449 7.04 -16.94 -12.59
C LYS A 449 6.55 -16.25 -13.86
N ASN A 450 7.06 -15.06 -14.10
CA ASN A 450 6.72 -14.29 -15.29
C ASN A 450 7.45 -14.82 -16.53
N HIS A 451 7.16 -14.24 -17.69
CA HIS A 451 7.66 -14.67 -18.99
C HIS A 451 9.16 -14.40 -19.23
N PHE A 452 9.81 -13.61 -18.35
CA PHE A 452 11.26 -13.41 -18.33
C PHE A 452 12.00 -14.38 -17.39
N GLY A 453 11.28 -15.16 -16.58
CA GLY A 453 11.88 -16.08 -15.60
C GLY A 453 12.10 -15.47 -14.21
N LEU A 454 11.66 -14.24 -13.98
CA LEU A 454 11.56 -13.64 -12.65
C LEU A 454 10.34 -14.21 -11.93
N ARG A 455 10.51 -14.59 -10.65
CA ARG A 455 9.40 -14.95 -9.78
C ARG A 455 8.89 -13.70 -9.06
N ILE A 456 7.58 -13.49 -9.13
CA ILE A 456 6.87 -12.49 -8.35
C ILE A 456 6.21 -13.23 -7.19
N ILE A 457 6.48 -12.78 -5.97
CA ILE A 457 5.79 -13.24 -4.76
C ILE A 457 5.01 -12.06 -4.22
N THR A 458 3.69 -12.19 -4.17
CA THR A 458 2.82 -11.24 -3.49
C THR A 458 2.42 -11.80 -2.13
N PHE A 459 2.20 -10.92 -1.16
CA PHE A 459 1.63 -11.31 0.12
C PHE A 459 0.76 -10.20 0.68
N ASN A 460 -0.25 -10.58 1.45
CA ASN A 460 -1.10 -9.63 2.15
C ASN A 460 -0.38 -9.12 3.40
N SER A 461 0.03 -7.85 3.35
CA SER A 461 0.70 -7.15 4.43
C SER A 461 -0.22 -6.74 5.57
N ASP A 462 -1.54 -6.83 5.43
CA ASP A 462 -2.45 -6.45 6.51
C ASP A 462 -2.31 -7.36 7.73
N PHE A 463 -1.72 -8.54 7.59
CA PHE A 463 -1.33 -9.42 8.70
C PHE A 463 -0.16 -8.92 9.56
N TRP A 464 0.41 -7.77 9.25
CA TRP A 464 1.23 -7.02 10.21
C TRP A 464 0.73 -5.62 10.48
N TYR A 465 -0.31 -5.14 9.80
CA TYR A 465 -0.73 -3.76 9.90
C TYR A 465 -1.44 -3.53 11.23
N ARG A 466 -1.16 -2.40 11.89
CA ARG A 466 -1.74 -2.11 13.20
C ARG A 466 -3.26 -1.85 13.15
N SER A 467 -3.78 -1.37 12.02
CA SER A 467 -5.22 -1.11 11.88
C SER A 467 -6.00 -2.39 11.57
N ASN A 468 -5.33 -3.48 11.20
CA ASN A 468 -5.93 -4.81 11.29
C ASN A 468 -5.97 -5.25 12.75
N PHE A 469 -7.06 -4.92 13.45
CA PHE A 469 -7.17 -5.17 14.90
C PHE A 469 -7.10 -6.66 15.26
N LEU A 470 -7.38 -7.57 14.31
CA LEU A 470 -7.25 -9.02 14.53
C LEU A 470 -5.79 -9.46 14.74
N ASN A 471 -4.81 -8.66 14.31
CA ASN A 471 -3.40 -8.91 14.60
C ASN A 471 -3.03 -8.80 16.08
N TYR A 472 -3.91 -8.22 16.91
CA TYR A 472 -3.74 -8.18 18.35
C TYR A 472 -4.09 -9.49 19.06
N ILE A 473 -4.48 -10.52 18.31
CA ILE A 473 -4.66 -11.87 18.83
C ILE A 473 -3.35 -12.64 18.62
N ASN A 474 -2.78 -13.19 19.70
CA ASN A 474 -1.58 -14.01 19.65
C ASN A 474 -0.32 -13.27 19.12
N THR A 475 -0.08 -12.05 19.61
CA THR A 475 1.05 -11.17 19.23
C THR A 475 2.43 -11.75 19.52
N THR A 476 2.50 -12.81 20.33
CA THR A 476 3.72 -13.58 20.56
C THR A 476 4.16 -14.41 19.35
N ASN A 477 3.24 -14.73 18.43
CA ASN A 477 3.55 -15.39 17.17
C ASN A 477 3.68 -14.34 16.04
N PRO A 478 4.89 -14.08 15.51
CA PRO A 478 5.09 -13.10 14.43
C PRO A 478 4.52 -13.53 13.06
N ASP A 479 4.04 -14.77 12.91
CA ASP A 479 3.42 -15.29 11.69
C ASP A 479 2.08 -15.99 12.01
N ASN A 480 1.15 -15.26 12.62
CA ASN A 480 -0.13 -15.83 13.07
C ASN A 480 -1.04 -16.27 11.89
N SER A 481 -0.85 -15.67 10.71
CA SER A 481 -1.57 -16.04 9.48
C SER A 481 -0.93 -17.19 8.70
N GLY A 482 0.37 -17.45 8.92
CA GLY A 482 1.17 -18.40 8.14
C GLY A 482 1.70 -17.84 6.81
N MET A 483 1.54 -16.52 6.58
CA MET A 483 1.97 -15.85 5.35
C MET A 483 3.49 -15.87 5.18
N PHE A 484 4.25 -15.75 6.27
CA PHE A 484 5.70 -15.81 6.18
C PHE A 484 6.22 -17.23 5.99
N ALA A 485 5.56 -18.24 6.57
CA ALA A 485 5.85 -19.64 6.26
C ALA A 485 5.64 -19.93 4.77
N PHE A 486 4.55 -19.43 4.19
CA PHE A 486 4.31 -19.45 2.75
C PHE A 486 5.45 -18.79 1.96
N MET A 487 5.80 -17.55 2.30
CA MET A 487 6.87 -16.80 1.63
C MET A 487 8.23 -17.50 1.71
N ILE A 488 8.60 -18.04 2.88
CA ILE A 488 9.86 -18.77 3.08
C ILE A 488 9.91 -20.01 2.18
N SER A 489 8.80 -20.74 2.07
CA SER A 489 8.70 -21.90 1.18
C SER A 489 8.97 -21.50 -0.29
N GLU A 490 8.32 -20.43 -0.75
CA GLU A 490 8.47 -19.95 -2.12
C GLU A 490 9.86 -19.36 -2.42
N LEU A 491 10.43 -18.62 -1.48
CA LEU A 491 11.81 -18.10 -1.58
C LEU A 491 12.85 -19.23 -1.58
N GLN A 492 12.64 -20.26 -0.77
CA GLN A 492 13.53 -21.43 -0.78
C GLN A 492 13.43 -22.21 -2.10
N ALA A 493 12.22 -22.37 -2.64
CA ALA A 493 12.02 -23.00 -3.94
C ALA A 493 12.69 -22.19 -5.06
N ALA A 494 12.61 -20.87 -5.01
CA ALA A 494 13.30 -19.98 -5.94
C ALA A 494 14.83 -20.09 -5.82
N GLU A 495 15.37 -20.12 -4.59
CA GLU A 495 16.81 -20.35 -4.34
C GLU A 495 17.28 -21.67 -4.97
N ASP A 496 16.53 -22.74 -4.74
CA ASP A 496 16.84 -24.09 -5.24
C ASP A 496 16.80 -24.17 -6.77
N ALA A 497 15.92 -23.38 -7.39
CA ALA A 497 15.80 -23.27 -8.84
C ALA A 497 16.77 -22.25 -9.47
N GLY A 498 17.54 -21.50 -8.67
CA GLY A 498 18.42 -20.43 -9.14
C GLY A 498 17.66 -19.25 -9.75
N GLU A 499 16.44 -18.98 -9.27
CA GLU A 499 15.57 -17.91 -9.73
C GLU A 499 15.83 -16.60 -8.95
N ARG A 500 15.52 -15.47 -9.58
CA ARG A 500 15.41 -14.18 -8.89
C ARG A 500 13.97 -13.92 -8.48
N VAL A 501 13.80 -13.14 -7.43
CA VAL A 501 12.50 -12.82 -6.85
C VAL A 501 12.31 -11.32 -6.68
N TRP A 502 11.11 -10.84 -7.03
CA TRP A 502 10.56 -9.59 -6.54
C TRP A 502 9.45 -9.89 -5.54
N ILE A 503 9.47 -9.18 -4.41
CA ILE A 503 8.42 -9.25 -3.39
C ILE A 503 7.53 -8.01 -3.55
N VAL A 504 6.22 -8.20 -3.56
CA VAL A 504 5.23 -7.11 -3.74
C VAL A 504 4.19 -7.21 -2.62
N ALA A 505 3.98 -6.12 -1.90
CA ALA A 505 2.95 -5.98 -0.87
C ALA A 505 2.51 -4.52 -0.78
N HIS A 506 1.64 -4.17 0.16
CA HIS A 506 1.11 -2.82 0.29
C HIS A 506 1.74 -2.06 1.46
N VAL A 507 1.39 -2.40 2.70
CA VAL A 507 1.89 -1.75 3.91
C VAL A 507 3.37 -2.05 4.09
N LEU A 508 4.20 -1.01 4.11
CA LEU A 508 5.65 -1.09 4.30
C LEU A 508 6.09 -1.66 5.66
N SER A 509 7.28 -2.28 5.70
CA SER A 509 7.78 -2.94 6.91
C SER A 509 8.53 -2.03 7.89
N GLY A 510 8.95 -0.84 7.47
CA GLY A 510 9.91 0.00 8.18
C GLY A 510 9.62 1.50 8.08
N TRP A 511 10.57 2.27 7.54
CA TRP A 511 10.56 3.73 7.49
C TRP A 511 10.61 4.37 8.89
N ASP A 512 9.55 5.04 9.34
CA ASP A 512 9.40 5.51 10.72
C ASP A 512 8.94 4.41 11.70
N GLY A 513 8.59 3.25 11.14
CA GLY A 513 8.16 2.07 11.87
C GLY A 513 6.79 2.24 12.50
N THR A 514 5.93 3.17 12.10
CA THR A 514 4.63 3.40 12.75
C THR A 514 3.50 2.51 12.24
N ASN A 515 3.57 2.04 11.00
CA ASN A 515 2.50 1.27 10.35
C ASN A 515 2.42 -0.20 10.80
N PRO A 516 3.51 -1.00 10.75
CA PRO A 516 3.43 -2.40 11.13
C PRO A 516 3.59 -2.64 12.63
N LEU A 517 3.16 -3.83 13.07
CA LEU A 517 3.49 -4.38 14.38
C LEU A 517 4.98 -4.78 14.43
N PRO A 518 5.66 -4.64 15.58
CA PRO A 518 7.10 -4.87 15.70
C PRO A 518 7.53 -6.30 15.33
N ASN A 519 6.87 -7.32 15.90
CA ASN A 519 7.29 -8.71 15.78
C ASN A 519 7.23 -9.26 14.33
N PRO A 520 6.10 -9.10 13.59
CA PRO A 520 6.05 -9.48 12.17
C PRO A 520 7.08 -8.75 11.31
N SER A 521 7.30 -7.44 11.51
CA SER A 521 8.29 -6.68 10.74
C SER A 521 9.72 -7.21 10.95
N ASN A 522 10.04 -7.65 12.17
CA ASN A 522 11.33 -8.24 12.52
C ASN A 522 11.50 -9.60 11.84
N LEU A 523 10.47 -10.47 11.84
CA LEU A 523 10.52 -11.75 11.13
C LEU A 523 10.75 -11.55 9.63
N PHE A 524 10.01 -10.64 9.00
CA PHE A 524 10.25 -10.30 7.60
C PHE A 524 11.66 -9.79 7.33
N TYR A 525 12.21 -8.96 8.21
CA TYR A 525 13.59 -8.50 8.10
C TYR A 525 14.58 -9.69 8.08
N GLN A 526 14.36 -10.72 8.92
CA GLN A 526 15.19 -11.94 8.89
C GLN A 526 15.06 -12.70 7.57
N ILE A 527 13.85 -12.75 6.98
CA ILE A 527 13.60 -13.37 5.68
C ILE A 527 14.37 -12.62 4.58
N ILE A 528 14.29 -11.29 4.59
CA ILE A 528 15.04 -10.44 3.66
C ILE A 528 16.54 -10.68 3.81
N ASP A 529 17.09 -10.70 5.04
CA ASP A 529 18.51 -10.98 5.25
C ASP A 529 18.87 -12.35 4.66
N ARG A 530 18.11 -13.39 4.99
CA ARG A 530 18.39 -14.77 4.56
C ARG A 530 18.50 -14.92 3.04
N TYR A 531 17.59 -14.33 2.27
CA TYR A 531 17.47 -14.57 0.83
C TYR A 531 18.08 -13.47 -0.04
N SER A 532 18.61 -12.40 0.57
CA SER A 532 19.29 -11.32 -0.16
C SER A 532 20.82 -11.44 -0.10
N PRO A 533 21.56 -11.00 -1.13
CA PRO A 533 21.07 -10.39 -2.38
C PRO A 533 20.93 -11.40 -3.53
N HIS A 534 21.14 -12.70 -3.29
CA HIS A 534 21.26 -13.70 -4.36
C HIS A 534 19.92 -14.19 -4.92
N VAL A 535 18.84 -14.14 -4.15
CA VAL A 535 17.48 -14.49 -4.60
C VAL A 535 16.63 -13.23 -4.77
N ILE A 536 16.42 -12.49 -3.68
CA ILE A 536 15.61 -11.26 -3.70
C ILE A 536 16.38 -10.16 -4.44
N ALA A 537 15.73 -9.52 -5.41
CA ALA A 537 16.28 -8.39 -6.13
C ALA A 537 15.68 -7.05 -5.68
N ASN A 538 14.37 -7.01 -5.44
CA ASN A 538 13.66 -5.82 -4.98
C ASN A 538 12.45 -6.21 -4.12
N VAL A 539 12.06 -5.29 -3.24
CA VAL A 539 10.81 -5.34 -2.46
C VAL A 539 10.01 -4.07 -2.77
N PHE A 540 8.69 -4.21 -2.99
CA PHE A 540 7.81 -3.11 -3.39
C PHE A 540 6.62 -2.99 -2.43
N PHE A 541 6.29 -1.74 -2.11
CA PHE A 541 5.22 -1.31 -1.19
C PHE A 541 4.48 -0.09 -1.76
N GLY A 542 3.36 0.27 -1.15
CA GLY A 542 2.57 1.48 -1.38
C GLY A 542 2.21 2.15 -0.04
N HIS A 543 0.92 2.39 0.20
CA HIS A 543 0.30 2.73 1.49
C HIS A 543 0.54 4.17 1.97
N THR A 544 1.77 4.66 1.93
CA THR A 544 2.07 5.99 2.48
C THR A 544 1.75 7.12 1.52
N HIS A 545 1.33 6.81 0.28
CA HIS A 545 1.04 7.75 -0.82
C HIS A 545 2.24 8.62 -1.26
N GLU A 546 3.39 8.43 -0.62
CA GLU A 546 4.58 9.25 -0.71
C GLU A 546 5.71 8.51 -1.42
N ASP A 547 6.61 9.25 -2.03
CA ASP A 547 7.78 8.66 -2.69
C ASP A 547 8.88 8.38 -1.67
N GLN A 548 9.04 7.11 -1.29
CA GLN A 548 9.99 6.71 -0.26
C GLN A 548 10.82 5.50 -0.68
N VAL A 549 11.97 5.36 -0.03
CA VAL A 549 12.83 4.17 -0.16
C VAL A 549 13.44 3.84 1.19
N MET A 550 13.52 2.56 1.51
CA MET A 550 14.20 2.06 2.70
C MET A 550 15.22 0.96 2.35
N ILE A 551 16.24 0.83 3.19
CA ILE A 551 17.34 -0.11 3.00
C ILE A 551 17.28 -1.22 4.05
N TYR A 552 17.45 -2.46 3.58
CA TYR A 552 17.70 -3.62 4.44
C TYR A 552 19.20 -3.92 4.45
N TYR A 553 19.74 -4.08 5.64
CA TYR A 553 21.13 -4.45 5.90
C TYR A 553 21.23 -5.80 6.59
N SER A 554 22.34 -6.51 6.39
CA SER A 554 22.65 -7.74 7.13
C SER A 554 22.81 -7.51 8.64
N ASN A 555 22.77 -8.59 9.42
CA ASN A 555 22.93 -8.55 10.89
C ASN A 555 21.87 -7.67 11.56
N ASN A 556 20.63 -7.76 11.09
CA ASN A 556 19.48 -6.99 11.58
C ASN A 556 19.69 -5.45 11.58
N GLY A 557 20.53 -4.93 10.67
CA GLY A 557 20.79 -3.49 10.57
C GLY A 557 21.63 -2.90 11.70
N THR A 558 22.29 -3.72 12.51
CA THR A 558 23.21 -3.25 13.58
C THR A 558 24.49 -2.61 13.05
N VAL A 559 24.86 -2.92 11.80
CA VAL A 559 25.95 -2.26 11.06
C VAL A 559 25.37 -1.82 9.73
N GLN A 560 25.28 -0.51 9.51
CA GLN A 560 24.75 0.09 8.29
C GLN A 560 25.90 0.63 7.46
N SER A 561 26.34 -0.13 6.46
CA SER A 561 27.39 0.25 5.52
C SER A 561 27.07 -0.28 4.13
N ALA A 562 27.82 0.17 3.12
CA ALA A 562 27.73 -0.40 1.77
C ALA A 562 27.99 -1.93 1.75
N ASP A 563 28.88 -2.44 2.60
CA ASP A 563 29.19 -3.88 2.65
C ASP A 563 28.06 -4.71 3.27
N THR A 564 27.24 -4.11 4.12
CA THR A 564 26.12 -4.79 4.77
C THR A 564 24.78 -4.53 4.09
N ALA A 565 24.68 -3.60 3.15
CA ALA A 565 23.46 -3.31 2.41
C ALA A 565 23.06 -4.48 1.50
N LEU A 566 21.82 -4.96 1.63
CA LEU A 566 21.34 -6.20 1.01
C LEU A 566 20.36 -5.95 -0.15
N THR A 567 19.26 -5.26 0.13
CA THR A 567 18.22 -4.93 -0.85
C THR A 567 17.48 -3.66 -0.43
N SER A 568 16.73 -3.07 -1.35
CA SER A 568 15.90 -1.90 -1.11
C SER A 568 14.42 -2.27 -1.09
N GLY A 569 13.67 -1.60 -0.22
CA GLY A 569 12.21 -1.50 -0.26
C GLY A 569 11.82 -0.20 -0.95
N TRP A 570 11.12 -0.29 -2.07
CA TRP A 570 10.60 0.86 -2.82
C TRP A 570 9.14 1.09 -2.43
N ILE A 571 8.84 2.26 -1.89
CA ILE A 571 7.48 2.65 -1.54
C ILE A 571 6.97 3.58 -2.65
N MET A 572 5.89 3.16 -3.29
CA MET A 572 5.34 3.85 -4.44
C MET A 572 4.50 5.05 -4.00
N PRO A 573 4.69 6.24 -4.61
CA PRO A 573 3.74 7.31 -4.38
C PRO A 573 2.39 7.00 -5.06
N SER A 574 1.31 7.56 -4.49
CA SER A 574 -0.06 7.30 -4.92
C SER A 574 -0.46 7.94 -6.25
N VAL A 575 -1.49 7.35 -6.88
CA VAL A 575 -2.31 8.04 -7.88
C VAL A 575 -3.25 9.04 -7.21
N THR A 576 -3.83 8.70 -6.05
CA THR A 576 -4.67 9.63 -5.28
C THR A 576 -3.88 10.86 -4.82
N PRO A 577 -4.42 12.08 -4.96
CA PRO A 577 -3.86 13.27 -4.32
C PRO A 577 -3.99 13.28 -2.79
N LEU A 578 -4.91 12.48 -2.25
CA LEU A 578 -5.16 12.43 -0.82
C LEU A 578 -3.95 11.85 -0.09
N THR A 579 -3.41 12.43 0.99
CA THR A 579 -3.63 13.80 1.44
C THR A 579 -2.43 14.66 1.05
N ASN A 580 -2.69 15.86 0.53
CA ASN A 580 -1.69 16.90 0.33
C ASN A 580 -0.51 16.53 -0.59
N VAL A 581 -0.68 15.53 -1.45
CA VAL A 581 0.30 15.15 -2.49
C VAL A 581 -0.27 15.40 -3.89
N ASN A 582 0.60 15.44 -4.91
CA ASN A 582 0.14 15.44 -6.30
C ASN A 582 -0.38 14.03 -6.70
N SER A 583 -0.82 13.83 -7.94
CA SER A 583 -1.08 12.48 -8.48
C SER A 583 0.19 11.95 -9.16
N GLY A 584 0.53 10.67 -9.08
CA GLY A 584 1.72 10.16 -9.77
C GLY A 584 1.79 8.66 -10.05
N PHE A 585 2.79 8.27 -10.86
CA PHE A 585 3.14 6.88 -11.13
C PHE A 585 4.65 6.75 -11.48
N ARG A 586 5.17 5.52 -11.56
CA ARG A 586 6.60 5.28 -11.80
C ARG A 586 6.85 4.19 -12.83
N VAL A 587 7.91 4.38 -13.63
CA VAL A 587 8.44 3.34 -14.51
C VAL A 587 9.91 3.06 -14.22
N TYR A 588 10.23 1.77 -14.18
CA TYR A 588 11.58 1.27 -13.99
C TYR A 588 12.19 0.78 -15.29
N GLU A 589 13.49 1.00 -15.47
CA GLU A 589 14.31 0.17 -16.36
C GLU A 589 14.93 -0.98 -15.57
N VAL A 590 14.68 -2.21 -15.99
CA VAL A 590 15.07 -3.43 -15.27
C VAL A 590 15.91 -4.32 -16.17
N ASP A 591 17.07 -4.78 -15.70
CA ASP A 591 17.86 -5.76 -16.45
C ASP A 591 17.23 -7.16 -16.36
N THR A 592 17.16 -7.87 -17.49
CA THR A 592 16.49 -9.17 -17.60
C THR A 592 17.33 -10.38 -17.17
N GLY A 593 18.57 -10.15 -16.69
CA GLY A 593 19.46 -11.17 -16.16
C GLY A 593 19.51 -11.14 -14.64
N ASP A 594 19.79 -9.97 -14.06
CA ASP A 594 19.86 -9.82 -12.60
C ASP A 594 18.55 -9.33 -11.96
N PHE A 595 17.61 -8.80 -12.75
CA PHE A 595 16.34 -8.24 -12.30
C PHE A 595 16.46 -7.09 -11.29
N ASN A 596 17.60 -6.40 -11.27
CA ASN A 596 17.76 -5.15 -10.55
C ASN A 596 17.22 -3.98 -11.36
N ILE A 597 16.85 -2.91 -10.64
CA ILE A 597 16.46 -1.63 -11.24
C ILE A 597 17.72 -0.87 -11.61
N TYR A 598 17.77 -0.34 -12.83
CA TYR A 598 18.86 0.47 -13.35
C TYR A 598 18.49 1.93 -13.55
N GLU A 599 17.19 2.21 -13.67
CA GLU A 599 16.66 3.56 -13.70
C GLU A 599 15.23 3.55 -13.15
N ALA A 600 14.83 4.66 -12.54
CA ALA A 600 13.47 4.88 -12.08
C ALA A 600 13.04 6.30 -12.46
N PHE A 601 11.96 6.39 -13.23
CA PHE A 601 11.36 7.65 -13.67
C PHE A 601 10.02 7.83 -12.97
N THR A 602 9.88 8.94 -12.27
CA THR A 602 8.64 9.30 -11.57
C THR A 602 7.92 10.37 -12.37
N PHE A 603 6.62 10.20 -12.51
CA PHE A 603 5.75 11.13 -13.22
C PHE A 603 4.68 11.62 -12.27
N TYR A 604 4.30 12.89 -12.41
CA TYR A 604 3.30 13.50 -11.56
C TYR A 604 2.39 14.42 -12.37
N SER A 605 1.19 14.69 -11.83
CA SER A 605 0.32 15.75 -12.30
C SER A 605 0.09 16.77 -11.19
N ASN A 606 0.36 18.04 -11.50
CA ASN A 606 0.27 19.14 -10.54
C ASN A 606 -1.19 19.48 -10.22
N VAL A 607 -1.66 19.10 -9.03
CA VAL A 607 -3.03 19.32 -8.57
C VAL A 607 -3.39 20.80 -8.48
N SER A 608 -2.41 21.66 -8.16
CA SER A 608 -2.64 23.12 -8.12
C SER A 608 -2.96 23.70 -9.50
N ALA A 609 -2.51 23.05 -10.58
CA ALA A 609 -2.73 23.52 -11.94
C ALA A 609 -4.20 23.41 -12.36
N TYR A 610 -4.99 22.50 -11.76
CA TYR A 610 -6.42 22.34 -12.08
C TYR A 610 -7.26 23.56 -11.65
N TYR A 611 -6.68 24.41 -10.80
CA TYR A 611 -7.31 25.60 -10.22
C TYR A 611 -6.70 26.90 -10.73
N ALA A 612 -5.78 26.83 -11.69
CA ALA A 612 -5.20 28.02 -12.32
C ALA A 612 -6.28 28.78 -13.10
N ALA A 613 -6.15 30.11 -13.17
CA ALA A 613 -7.16 30.98 -13.79
C ALA A 613 -7.36 30.73 -15.31
N ASP A 614 -6.37 30.11 -15.96
CA ASP A 614 -6.37 29.74 -17.37
C ASP A 614 -6.67 28.24 -17.60
N PHE A 615 -6.98 27.48 -16.55
CA PHE A 615 -7.41 26.08 -16.67
C PHE A 615 -8.91 26.01 -16.95
N ASP A 616 -9.29 25.42 -18.08
CA ASP A 616 -10.68 25.12 -18.43
C ASP A 616 -10.82 23.62 -18.73
N PRO A 617 -11.50 22.84 -17.84
CA PRO A 617 -11.66 21.40 -18.02
C PRO A 617 -12.45 21.02 -19.29
N ALA A 618 -13.17 21.97 -19.91
CA ALA A 618 -13.85 21.74 -21.18
C ALA A 618 -12.89 21.76 -22.39
N THR A 619 -11.68 22.30 -22.25
CA THR A 619 -10.71 22.46 -23.35
C THR A 619 -9.38 21.76 -23.12
N THR A 620 -9.05 21.41 -21.87
CA THR A 620 -7.85 20.63 -21.52
C THR A 620 -8.10 19.67 -20.36
N GLY A 621 -7.31 18.59 -20.28
CA GLY A 621 -7.24 17.72 -19.10
C GLY A 621 -5.95 17.92 -18.29
N PRO A 622 -5.71 17.07 -17.27
CA PRO A 622 -4.49 17.08 -16.47
C PRO A 622 -3.24 16.86 -17.33
N THR A 623 -2.18 17.60 -16.99
CA THR A 623 -0.86 17.37 -17.56
C THR A 623 -0.05 16.48 -16.64
N PHE A 624 0.43 15.35 -17.14
CA PHE A 624 1.44 14.54 -16.48
C PHE A 624 2.82 14.91 -17.01
N GLU A 625 3.77 15.12 -16.12
CA GLU A 625 5.14 15.53 -16.44
C GLU A 625 6.14 14.61 -15.75
N LEU A 626 7.33 14.47 -16.34
CA LEU A 626 8.45 13.85 -15.65
C LEU A 626 8.78 14.71 -14.42
N GLU A 627 8.64 14.10 -13.25
CA GLU A 627 9.08 14.71 -12.00
C GLU A 627 10.61 14.64 -11.92
N TYR A 628 11.17 13.42 -11.97
CA TYR A 628 12.61 13.20 -11.93
C TYR A 628 13.04 11.82 -12.44
N SER A 629 14.31 11.73 -12.84
CA SER A 629 15.06 10.47 -12.92
C SER A 629 15.84 10.28 -11.62
N THR A 630 15.70 9.12 -10.98
CA THR A 630 16.42 8.81 -9.74
C THR A 630 17.94 8.87 -9.91
N ARG A 631 18.47 8.38 -11.04
CA ARG A 631 19.90 8.44 -11.31
C ARG A 631 20.40 9.87 -11.50
N GLU A 632 19.64 10.70 -12.22
CA GLU A 632 20.02 12.10 -12.41
C GLU A 632 20.01 12.86 -11.08
N ALA A 633 18.96 12.67 -10.28
CA ALA A 633 18.78 13.35 -9.01
C ALA A 633 19.88 13.01 -7.98
N TYR A 634 20.32 11.74 -7.92
CA TYR A 634 21.17 11.28 -6.82
C TYR A 634 22.50 10.63 -7.24
N GLY A 635 22.63 10.17 -8.47
CA GLY A 635 23.80 9.40 -8.95
C GLY A 635 25.10 10.20 -8.95
N GLY A 636 25.04 11.49 -9.27
CA GLY A 636 26.21 12.36 -9.22
C GLY A 636 26.75 12.53 -7.80
N ALA A 637 25.86 12.79 -6.84
CA ALA A 637 26.20 12.95 -5.42
C ALA A 637 26.73 11.65 -4.80
N ALA A 638 26.13 10.51 -5.14
CA ALA A 638 26.57 9.18 -4.70
C ALA A 638 27.82 8.67 -5.46
N ASN A 639 28.39 9.45 -6.40
CA ASN A 639 29.48 9.04 -7.28
C ASN A 639 29.23 7.66 -7.94
N TRP A 640 28.01 7.46 -8.44
CA TRP A 640 27.51 6.16 -8.85
C TRP A 640 27.80 5.85 -10.33
N PRO A 641 28.28 4.64 -10.67
CA PRO A 641 28.53 4.28 -12.07
C PRO A 641 27.25 4.27 -12.92
N GLU A 642 27.34 4.76 -14.17
CA GLU A 642 26.21 4.84 -15.12
C GLU A 642 25.57 3.47 -15.44
N ASP A 643 26.38 2.41 -15.40
CA ASP A 643 25.99 1.03 -15.70
C ASP A 643 25.83 0.15 -14.45
N ALA A 644 25.76 0.74 -13.25
CA ALA A 644 25.48 0.03 -12.00
C ALA A 644 23.99 0.13 -11.62
N PRO A 645 23.40 -0.89 -10.99
CA PRO A 645 21.99 -0.86 -10.57
C PRO A 645 21.75 0.15 -9.44
N LEU A 646 20.51 0.66 -9.32
CA LEU A 646 20.01 1.50 -8.23
C LEU A 646 19.61 0.65 -7.02
N ASN A 647 20.51 -0.20 -6.54
CA ASN A 647 20.27 -1.17 -5.47
C ASN A 647 20.49 -0.57 -4.06
N ALA A 648 20.53 -1.42 -3.04
CA ALA A 648 20.76 -1.00 -1.66
C ALA A 648 22.07 -0.26 -1.42
N THR A 649 23.14 -0.62 -2.15
CA THR A 649 24.44 0.06 -2.01
C THR A 649 24.42 1.44 -2.65
N PHE A 650 23.65 1.64 -3.72
CA PHE A 650 23.36 2.97 -4.27
C PHE A 650 22.67 3.84 -3.23
N TRP A 651 21.55 3.37 -2.69
CA TRP A 651 20.78 4.15 -1.72
C TRP A 651 21.56 4.41 -0.42
N HIS A 652 22.41 3.47 0.02
CA HIS A 652 23.31 3.73 1.13
C HIS A 652 24.29 4.87 0.82
N ALA A 653 24.94 4.86 -0.35
CA ALA A 653 25.83 5.95 -0.77
C ALA A 653 25.09 7.29 -0.89
N VAL A 654 23.82 7.30 -1.33
CA VAL A 654 22.97 8.50 -1.31
C VAL A 654 22.78 9.01 0.12
N THR A 655 22.52 8.11 1.08
CA THR A 655 22.37 8.53 2.49
C THR A 655 23.68 9.07 3.09
N GLU A 656 24.84 8.56 2.69
CA GLU A 656 26.13 9.13 3.10
C GLU A 656 26.35 10.52 2.47
N ALA A 657 26.01 10.69 1.19
CA ALA A 657 26.07 12.00 0.53
C ALA A 657 25.12 13.02 1.18
N MET A 658 23.94 12.59 1.65
CA MET A 658 23.00 13.42 2.41
C MET A 658 23.54 13.88 3.77
N GLU A 659 24.41 13.09 4.41
CA GLU A 659 25.09 13.48 5.65
C GLU A 659 26.10 14.62 5.40
N GLU A 660 26.66 14.68 4.20
CA GLU A 660 27.60 15.73 3.78
C GLU A 660 26.91 16.97 3.19
N ASP A 661 25.79 16.79 2.49
CA ASP A 661 25.00 17.84 1.86
C ASP A 661 23.50 17.72 2.21
N PRO A 662 23.03 18.49 3.22
CA PRO A 662 21.60 18.54 3.58
C PRO A 662 20.67 18.96 2.43
N GLY A 663 21.16 19.62 1.39
CA GLY A 663 20.36 19.99 0.22
C GLY A 663 19.82 18.78 -0.56
N LEU A 664 20.51 17.63 -0.49
CA LEU A 664 19.99 16.37 -1.02
C LEU A 664 18.79 15.85 -0.23
N VAL A 665 18.73 16.10 1.08
CA VAL A 665 17.56 15.76 1.89
C VAL A 665 16.38 16.66 1.57
N GLU A 666 16.61 17.95 1.33
CA GLU A 666 15.55 18.86 0.85
C GLU A 666 15.00 18.40 -0.51
N THR A 667 15.87 17.99 -1.43
CA THR A 667 15.48 17.42 -2.74
C THR A 667 14.66 16.14 -2.56
N PHE A 668 15.13 15.19 -1.75
CA PHE A 668 14.40 13.97 -1.44
C PHE A 668 13.04 14.24 -0.78
N ASN A 669 12.97 15.18 0.17
CA ASN A 669 11.74 15.57 0.83
C ASN A 669 10.73 16.21 -0.14
N MET A 670 11.20 16.97 -1.12
CA MET A 670 10.36 17.54 -2.18
C MET A 670 9.73 16.45 -3.05
N TYR A 671 10.52 15.46 -3.50
CA TYR A 671 10.01 14.33 -4.26
C TYR A 671 9.11 13.41 -3.44
N GLN A 672 9.37 13.27 -2.13
CA GLN A 672 8.51 12.52 -1.23
C GLN A 672 7.04 12.96 -1.32
N GLY A 673 6.78 14.27 -1.41
CA GLY A 673 5.44 14.83 -1.60
C GLY A 673 4.97 14.96 -3.05
N LYS A 674 5.67 14.32 -3.99
CA LYS A 674 5.48 14.48 -5.44
C LYS A 674 5.53 15.94 -5.89
N ILE A 675 6.48 16.72 -5.36
CA ILE A 675 6.62 18.18 -5.52
C ILE A 675 5.36 19.00 -5.18
N SER A 676 4.48 18.46 -4.32
CA SER A 676 3.29 19.17 -3.87
C SER A 676 3.67 20.46 -3.16
N VAL A 677 2.90 21.52 -3.42
CA VAL A 677 3.03 22.81 -2.72
C VAL A 677 2.69 22.71 -1.23
N GLN A 678 2.06 21.60 -0.81
CA GLN A 678 1.73 21.32 0.58
C GLN A 678 2.86 20.61 1.33
N THR A 679 3.92 20.17 0.63
CA THR A 679 5.07 19.49 1.23
C THR A 679 5.77 20.42 2.22
N PRO A 680 5.87 20.06 3.52
CA PRO A 680 6.59 20.86 4.50
C PRO A 680 8.09 20.82 4.22
N ASN A 681 8.77 21.93 4.51
CA ASN A 681 10.22 22.03 4.31
C ASN A 681 11.00 21.25 5.37
N CYS A 682 11.99 20.47 4.92
CA CYS A 682 12.90 19.72 5.79
C CYS A 682 14.29 20.37 5.88
N THR A 683 14.35 21.58 6.45
CA THR A 683 15.60 22.38 6.50
C THR A 683 16.30 22.34 7.85
N ASN A 684 15.61 21.86 8.90
CA ASN A 684 16.19 21.79 10.24
C ASN A 684 16.98 20.49 10.45
N VAL A 685 18.01 20.55 11.29
CA VAL A 685 18.94 19.43 11.55
C VAL A 685 18.23 18.17 12.04
N LYS A 686 17.13 18.29 12.79
CA LYS A 686 16.38 17.13 13.28
C LYS A 686 15.66 16.41 12.14
N CYS A 687 15.02 17.17 11.24
CA CYS A 687 14.35 16.61 10.07
C CYS A 687 15.37 15.92 9.15
N VAL A 688 16.50 16.59 8.87
CA VAL A 688 17.58 16.04 8.04
C VAL A 688 18.08 14.70 8.58
N ALA A 689 18.41 14.65 9.87
CA ALA A 689 18.84 13.42 10.53
C ALA A 689 17.75 12.34 10.55
N ALA A 690 16.48 12.72 10.73
CA ALA A 690 15.36 11.80 10.74
C ALA A 690 15.16 11.13 9.36
N LYS A 691 15.16 11.91 8.26
CA LYS A 691 14.99 11.37 6.89
C LYS A 691 16.06 10.35 6.54
N ILE A 692 17.33 10.67 6.83
CA ILE A 692 18.46 9.75 6.62
C ILE A 692 18.25 8.46 7.44
N CYS A 693 17.84 8.59 8.70
CA CYS A 693 17.56 7.45 9.57
C CYS A 693 16.41 6.56 9.04
N TYR A 694 15.32 7.16 8.57
CA TYR A 694 14.18 6.42 8.00
C TYR A 694 14.55 5.65 6.74
N MET A 695 15.34 6.25 5.84
CA MET A 695 15.87 5.56 4.65
C MET A 695 16.73 4.34 5.02
N ARG A 696 17.37 4.34 6.18
CA ARG A 696 18.18 3.22 6.68
C ARG A 696 17.39 2.24 7.57
N SER A 697 16.06 2.35 7.62
CA SER A 697 15.20 1.60 8.55
C SER A 697 14.23 0.66 7.84
N GLY A 698 14.61 -0.61 7.67
CA GLY A 698 13.75 -1.64 7.07
C GLY A 698 12.75 -2.33 8.01
N SER A 699 12.69 -1.97 9.29
CA SER A 699 11.81 -2.58 10.30
C SER A 699 11.34 -1.58 11.36
N VAL A 700 10.33 -1.94 12.16
CA VAL A 700 9.90 -1.15 13.32
C VAL A 700 11.03 -0.94 14.32
N ALA A 701 11.85 -1.98 14.56
CA ALA A 701 12.97 -1.91 15.51
C ALA A 701 13.95 -0.79 15.15
N LEU A 702 14.24 -0.60 13.85
CA LEU A 702 15.12 0.46 13.37
C LEU A 702 14.39 1.81 13.31
N GLY A 703 13.19 1.86 12.73
CA GLY A 703 12.43 3.09 12.55
C GLY A 703 12.07 3.78 13.87
N SER A 704 11.80 2.99 14.91
CA SER A 704 11.49 3.51 16.26
C SER A 704 12.66 4.21 16.94
N LEU A 705 13.90 3.97 16.51
CA LEU A 705 15.10 4.66 17.00
C LEU A 705 15.31 6.03 16.35
N CYS A 706 14.65 6.29 15.21
CA CYS A 706 14.72 7.56 14.52
C CYS A 706 13.92 8.64 15.25
N THR A 707 14.30 9.90 15.03
CA THR A 707 13.53 11.05 15.56
C THR A 707 12.17 11.08 14.88
N GLN A 708 11.10 10.93 15.65
CA GLN A 708 9.73 10.83 15.15
C GLN A 708 9.13 12.19 14.71
N GLY A 709 8.07 12.14 13.90
CA GLY A 709 7.30 13.31 13.46
C GLY A 709 7.77 13.93 12.14
N PHE A 710 8.77 13.34 11.48
CA PHE A 710 9.24 13.75 10.14
C PHE A 710 9.01 12.67 9.08
N GLY A 711 8.27 11.60 9.41
CA GLY A 711 8.08 10.44 8.55
C GLY A 711 7.24 10.76 7.31
N SER A 712 6.20 11.58 7.45
CA SER A 712 5.26 11.94 6.39
C SER A 712 5.33 13.42 6.02
N VAL A 713 5.16 13.73 4.73
CA VAL A 713 5.04 15.09 4.18
C VAL A 713 3.59 15.55 3.99
N GLN A 714 2.61 14.72 4.36
CA GLN A 714 1.19 15.03 4.16
C GLN A 714 0.62 16.01 5.21
N SER A 715 1.43 16.39 6.20
CA SER A 715 1.07 17.33 7.25
C SER A 715 2.28 18.14 7.73
N ALA A 716 2.04 19.24 8.44
CA ALA A 716 3.10 20.09 8.95
C ALA A 716 4.01 19.36 9.95
N TYR A 717 5.31 19.67 9.92
CA TYR A 717 6.28 19.08 10.84
C TYR A 717 6.16 19.66 12.26
N PRO A 718 6.49 18.87 13.32
CA PRO A 718 6.47 19.38 14.69
C PRO A 718 7.41 20.58 14.87
N GLY A 719 6.84 21.71 15.30
CA GLY A 719 7.59 22.95 15.56
C GLY A 719 8.04 23.71 14.32
N SER A 720 7.46 23.42 13.15
CA SER A 720 7.59 24.24 11.92
C SER A 720 6.73 25.50 11.95
#